data_AF-A0A482Y5L3-F1
#
_entry.id   AF-A0A482Y5L3-F1
#
_cell.length_a   1.000
_cell.length_b   1.000
_cell.length_c   1.000
_cell.angle_alpha   90.00
_cell.angle_beta   90.00
_cell.angle_gamma   90.00
#
_symmetry.space_group_name_H-M   'P 1'
#
loop_
_entity.id
_entity.type
_entity.pdbx_description
1 polymer ?
#
loop_
_entity_poly.entity_id
_entity_poly.type
_entity_poly.pdbx_seq_one_letter_code
_entity_poly.pdbx_strand_id
1 'polypeptide(L)'
;MVSVTTVRCFRCGGGSTETVENGHLCNDCISAVDGGSQAEDELEDATESTGDAETVPTDVTGESAGGGGGNVGLSLDEWLDREQWMCRVGKKPFAPWVSPDVGEAYPDLGTDEDPRWKWKPEYGHWRDGWTAHRAAADSIRVDGVAYLMQPDDPVLFADGDNVVCPETGDRHPAWEAFLAQMAPTFTGPSSSGTGDHAVFYCLEGLPDGAESEPVITLDSEPWGANDDPPKVELYAETKVMALTGEQRPGTPAYLGRLDDGHRNALRCWLEAHDKLGDTTDQPNPTTVSVPDDYEPSATRADETTDEIRDVLTAVNRLTVADLPITIPTANGGDDDFTYHNPPYRSSDSGQSLHLSRDGTTFYDHEGGGSTFGALDWFAYRRGPLTDPRDSLTGAEWWETVDAARNAGAPIPKLEYNPSSEIEHTAVLPNSPTTRAAINGWDWTTADRDDETLTQEDAWDRTADAITGANERCDDVLIEALPTMGKSYSAVKSIAETTKPTTIATGRGRKEQYARYRDWADEHSLEHYTLPAFTHDCPTANGEHGEDSADTVARWYNAGATPQQIHKFAESKLGHPLPCQHDGECPYSSKWRFEPDDYDVLIGHYSHLYNEKVTTGRSVLIDEFPGSAYETTLEGEQLSRAVSTFLEDENTIPFDDYTDLIENREDDARRGEALLWFEDYGVETDGLQAFVDGGHALAPVAVYTLLASEKLGNGWERARIGDALGGQLGLFNRAESRIHVMDPPSIDYARNVVGLDGTPTPEMWRIALGRRRFNHRPVLQDEERAEYIRDALGLRIVRTTESVKSYSAGEDEIANRVTVDEDAALLEAIDDTHGQLPDLITTARAEKLYDDEGVLEEHVSRTKHYGNVLGSNEFATERLGAVIGSRNFGPDYVKKWGAYLDEAIEPQFPGEDLPLEAGVRTDYGEVGNRIRKHMTEHETLQATMRFGRDGNGAVVYVHTNTLPDWVPTAGEGRVLKTWSDGMRQVIEAARDLDKWTTAELAAHPAVEIGERQVRTHLWRLVDREVLSRRTEGNGYVWQDDGLHRVNDHGEVELDPIEDDDLNGDESAEVARITHYRWDFWTSGDTHRLRQPTEDAEWSPASDSQSTADGPPPNRGD
;
A
#
# COMPACT_ATOMS: atom_id res chain seq x y z
N MET A 1 -12.23 22.54 69.55
CA MET A 1 -12.82 22.50 68.20
C MET A 1 -11.85 21.72 67.35
N VAL A 2 -12.30 20.59 66.80
CA VAL A 2 -11.58 19.77 65.84
C VAL A 2 -12.60 19.51 64.72
N SER A 3 -12.21 19.69 63.46
CA SER A 3 -13.13 19.52 62.34
C SER A 3 -13.42 18.03 62.12
N VAL A 4 -14.64 17.71 61.71
CA VAL A 4 -15.08 16.33 61.43
C VAL A 4 -14.94 16.08 59.94
N THR A 5 -14.09 15.13 59.55
CA THR A 5 -13.96 14.69 58.16
C THR A 5 -15.19 13.88 57.77
N THR A 6 -15.88 14.28 56.70
CA THR A 6 -17.07 13.58 56.18
C THR A 6 -16.64 12.50 55.19
N VAL A 7 -17.03 11.24 55.42
CA VAL A 7 -16.67 10.12 54.53
C VAL A 7 -17.77 9.90 53.49
N ARG A 8 -17.37 9.61 52.25
CA ARG A 8 -18.24 9.48 51.08
C ARG A 8 -18.44 8.02 50.67
N CYS A 9 -19.58 7.73 50.06
CA CYS A 9 -19.91 6.46 49.44
C CYS A 9 -19.02 6.21 48.21
N PHE A 10 -18.37 5.05 48.13
CA PHE A 10 -17.50 4.66 47.03
C PHE A 10 -18.22 4.65 45.67
N ARG A 11 -19.47 4.16 45.62
CA ARG A 11 -20.22 3.97 44.37
C ARG A 11 -20.95 5.22 43.86
N CYS A 12 -21.31 6.18 44.72
CA CYS A 12 -22.14 7.33 44.33
C CYS A 12 -21.71 8.69 44.92
N GLY A 13 -20.60 8.77 45.66
CA GLY A 13 -20.09 10.00 46.26
C GLY A 13 -20.92 10.61 47.40
N GLY A 14 -22.13 10.12 47.67
CA GLY A 14 -23.02 10.60 48.74
C GLY A 14 -22.44 10.40 50.16
N GLY A 15 -22.81 11.26 51.11
CA GLY A 15 -22.29 11.17 52.49
C GLY A 15 -22.90 10.01 53.28
N SER A 16 -22.07 9.22 53.96
CA SER A 16 -22.51 8.12 54.84
C SER A 16 -22.26 8.45 56.33
N THR A 17 -23.13 7.96 57.22
CA THR A 17 -23.04 8.18 58.68
C THR A 17 -22.86 6.90 59.50
N GLU A 18 -22.78 5.72 58.89
CA GLU A 18 -22.54 4.46 59.60
C GLU A 18 -21.42 3.65 58.93
N THR A 19 -20.61 2.99 59.77
CA THR A 19 -19.57 2.03 59.38
C THR A 19 -20.10 0.61 59.50
N VAL A 20 -20.09 -0.12 58.40
CA VAL A 20 -20.21 -1.59 58.35
C VAL A 20 -18.98 -2.12 57.59
N GLU A 21 -18.59 -3.36 57.86
CA GLU A 21 -17.31 -3.95 57.44
C GLU A 21 -17.16 -3.96 55.89
N ASN A 22 -15.96 -3.59 55.40
CA ASN A 22 -15.56 -3.42 53.99
C ASN A 22 -16.03 -2.12 53.27
N GLY A 23 -15.50 -0.98 53.72
CA GLY A 23 -15.60 0.29 52.97
C GLY A 23 -16.96 0.99 53.07
N HIS A 24 -17.01 2.26 52.69
CA HIS A 24 -18.23 3.05 52.81
C HIS A 24 -19.10 2.92 51.55
N LEU A 25 -20.17 2.14 51.63
CA LEU A 25 -21.29 2.15 50.71
C LEU A 25 -22.54 2.71 51.42
N CYS A 26 -23.47 3.32 50.69
CA CYS A 26 -24.76 3.75 51.24
C CYS A 26 -25.83 2.65 51.07
N ASN A 27 -26.86 2.68 51.93
CA ASN A 27 -27.92 1.67 51.95
C ASN A 27 -28.67 1.52 50.62
N ASP A 28 -28.78 2.58 49.83
CA ASP A 28 -29.42 2.55 48.50
C ASP A 28 -28.56 1.75 47.50
N CYS A 29 -27.22 1.93 47.55
CA CYS A 29 -26.28 1.16 46.73
C CYS A 29 -26.20 -0.32 47.14
N ILE A 30 -26.43 -0.64 48.41
CA ILE A 30 -26.53 -2.02 48.91
C ILE A 30 -27.83 -2.68 48.41
N SER A 31 -28.96 -2.00 48.57
CA SER A 31 -30.28 -2.51 48.19
C SER A 31 -30.42 -2.80 46.69
N ALA A 32 -29.68 -2.06 45.85
CA ALA A 32 -29.66 -2.26 44.40
C ALA A 32 -28.91 -3.53 43.95
N VAL A 33 -28.02 -4.09 44.78
CA VAL A 33 -27.25 -5.31 44.46
C VAL A 33 -28.02 -6.58 44.85
N ASP A 34 -28.70 -6.56 46.00
CA ASP A 34 -29.46 -7.72 46.52
C ASP A 34 -30.81 -7.97 45.80
N GLY A 35 -31.30 -7.03 44.99
CA GLY A 35 -32.65 -7.07 44.41
C GLY A 35 -32.84 -7.90 43.14
N GLY A 36 -31.75 -8.41 42.54
CA GLY A 36 -31.71 -8.91 41.16
C GLY A 36 -32.28 -10.31 40.88
N SER A 37 -33.40 -10.72 41.49
CA SER A 37 -34.13 -11.91 40.98
C SER A 37 -35.63 -11.95 41.34
N GLN A 38 -36.49 -11.58 40.39
CA GLN A 38 -37.73 -12.30 39.97
C GLN A 38 -38.72 -11.41 39.19
N ALA A 39 -39.42 -12.05 38.26
CA ALA A 39 -40.73 -11.73 37.68
C ALA A 39 -40.84 -10.78 36.47
N GLU A 40 -41.59 -11.31 35.50
CA GLU A 40 -42.01 -10.84 34.19
C GLU A 40 -43.06 -9.69 34.22
N ASP A 41 -43.35 -9.16 33.03
CA ASP A 41 -44.57 -8.47 32.57
C ASP A 41 -45.02 -7.14 33.25
N GLU A 42 -44.99 -6.03 32.49
CA GLU A 42 -46.19 -5.45 31.82
C GLU A 42 -45.84 -4.13 31.08
N LEU A 43 -46.44 -3.93 29.90
CA LEU A 43 -46.49 -2.65 29.17
C LEU A 43 -47.75 -1.88 29.57
N GLU A 44 -47.70 -0.54 29.75
CA GLU A 44 -48.67 0.43 29.18
C GLU A 44 -48.49 1.91 29.61
N ASP A 45 -48.37 2.79 28.59
CA ASP A 45 -49.19 4.00 28.33
C ASP A 45 -49.02 5.37 29.06
N ALA A 46 -49.48 6.42 28.34
CA ALA A 46 -49.81 7.83 28.71
C ALA A 46 -48.66 8.80 29.10
N THR A 47 -48.25 9.85 28.37
CA THR A 47 -48.88 11.00 27.62
C THR A 47 -49.08 12.32 28.40
N GLU A 48 -48.81 13.46 27.73
CA GLU A 48 -49.27 14.85 28.00
C GLU A 48 -48.68 15.61 29.24
N SER A 49 -48.53 16.95 29.28
CA SER A 49 -48.60 18.04 28.28
C SER A 49 -48.12 19.42 28.86
N THR A 50 -47.88 20.43 28.00
CA THR A 50 -47.80 21.91 28.28
C THR A 50 -46.65 22.44 29.18
N GLY A 51 -46.17 23.68 29.09
CA GLY A 51 -46.40 24.80 28.13
C GLY A 51 -45.89 26.17 28.65
N ASP A 52 -45.27 26.97 27.77
CA ASP A 52 -45.00 28.43 27.79
C ASP A 52 -44.23 29.13 28.96
N ALA A 53 -43.06 29.74 28.63
CA ALA A 53 -42.85 31.22 28.54
C ALA A 53 -41.45 31.75 28.97
N GLU A 54 -40.68 32.25 27.98
CA GLU A 54 -39.65 33.32 27.97
C GLU A 54 -38.86 33.72 29.25
N THR A 55 -37.51 33.61 29.23
CA THR A 55 -36.57 34.78 29.10
C THR A 55 -35.07 34.43 29.13
N VAL A 56 -34.30 35.01 28.18
CA VAL A 56 -32.83 35.30 28.15
C VAL A 56 -31.83 34.14 28.41
N PRO A 57 -30.95 33.80 27.43
CA PRO A 57 -29.92 32.76 27.60
C PRO A 57 -28.54 33.31 28.04
N THR A 58 -28.00 32.74 29.12
CA THR A 58 -26.55 32.73 29.47
C THR A 58 -26.24 31.46 30.29
N ASP A 59 -25.04 30.91 30.10
CA ASP A 59 -24.40 29.79 30.81
C ASP A 59 -24.91 28.35 30.58
N VAL A 60 -24.21 27.69 29.65
CA VAL A 60 -23.42 26.45 29.87
C VAL A 60 -23.79 25.59 31.09
N THR A 61 -24.74 24.66 30.91
CA THR A 61 -24.69 23.31 31.51
C THR A 61 -25.37 22.33 30.56
N GLY A 62 -24.59 21.49 29.86
CA GLY A 62 -25.12 20.36 29.12
C GLY A 62 -24.87 19.07 29.90
N GLU A 63 -25.94 18.35 30.25
CA GLU A 63 -25.83 16.97 30.74
C GLU A 63 -26.75 16.04 29.94
N SER A 64 -26.21 14.85 29.64
CA SER A 64 -26.90 13.61 29.23
C SER A 64 -27.86 13.67 28.03
N ALA A 65 -27.29 13.52 26.83
CA ALA A 65 -27.86 12.62 25.83
C ALA A 65 -27.33 11.19 26.11
N GLY A 66 -28.20 10.28 26.54
CA GLY A 66 -27.84 8.88 26.76
C GLY A 66 -27.73 8.13 25.44
N GLY A 67 -26.57 7.53 25.15
CA GLY A 67 -26.29 6.83 23.90
C GLY A 67 -24.80 6.73 23.57
N GLY A 68 -23.93 6.63 24.58
CA GLY A 68 -22.48 6.56 24.42
C GLY A 68 -21.93 5.31 25.11
N GLY A 69 -21.87 4.20 24.36
CA GLY A 69 -21.25 2.94 24.79
C GLY A 69 -19.82 2.74 24.26
N GLY A 70 -19.29 3.69 23.49
CA GLY A 70 -17.93 3.62 22.97
C GLY A 70 -16.87 3.95 24.03
N ASN A 71 -15.76 3.22 23.98
CA ASN A 71 -14.49 3.44 24.71
C ASN A 71 -14.39 2.96 26.16
N VAL A 72 -15.41 2.27 26.70
CA VAL A 72 -15.21 1.43 27.91
C VAL A 72 -14.55 0.12 27.49
N GLY A 73 -13.30 -0.12 27.90
CA GLY A 73 -12.60 -1.37 27.61
C GLY A 73 -12.81 -2.45 28.66
N LEU A 74 -12.68 -2.07 29.94
CA LEU A 74 -12.89 -2.97 31.06
C LEU A 74 -13.35 -2.16 32.28
N SER A 75 -14.43 -2.55 32.96
CA SER A 75 -14.88 -1.84 34.16
C SER A 75 -13.92 -2.04 35.34
N LEU A 76 -13.93 -1.12 36.31
CA LEU A 76 -13.10 -1.27 37.52
C LEU A 76 -13.46 -2.55 38.30
N ASP A 77 -14.73 -2.94 38.31
CA ASP A 77 -15.20 -4.17 38.96
C ASP A 77 -14.62 -5.42 38.26
N GLU A 78 -14.64 -5.47 36.92
CA GLU A 78 -14.01 -6.56 36.15
C GLU A 78 -12.48 -6.61 36.29
N TRP A 79 -11.82 -5.46 36.50
CA TRP A 79 -10.38 -5.43 36.76
C TRP A 79 -10.04 -5.97 38.15
N LEU A 80 -10.89 -5.66 39.13
CA LEU A 80 -10.80 -6.20 40.49
C LEU A 80 -11.17 -7.68 40.58
N ASP A 81 -11.93 -8.23 39.63
CA ASP A 81 -12.25 -9.67 39.60
C ASP A 81 -11.09 -10.54 39.07
N ARG A 82 -10.06 -9.98 38.41
CA ARG A 82 -8.87 -10.73 37.94
C ARG A 82 -8.05 -11.27 39.12
N GLU A 83 -7.62 -12.53 39.10
CA GLU A 83 -6.80 -13.14 40.15
C GLU A 83 -5.30 -12.75 40.07
N GLN A 84 -4.98 -11.46 39.94
CA GLN A 84 -3.62 -10.93 39.71
C GLN A 84 -3.18 -9.89 40.75
N TRP A 85 -3.89 -9.77 41.86
CA TRP A 85 -3.61 -8.78 42.90
C TRP A 85 -2.87 -9.38 44.11
N MET A 86 -1.99 -8.57 44.69
CA MET A 86 -1.38 -8.77 46.00
C MET A 86 -1.53 -7.50 46.85
N CYS A 87 -1.27 -7.55 48.15
CA CYS A 87 -0.97 -6.32 48.89
C CYS A 87 0.46 -5.85 48.54
N ARG A 88 0.88 -4.66 49.00
CA ARG A 88 2.28 -4.23 48.92
C ARG A 88 2.83 -3.70 50.24
N VAL A 89 4.15 -3.76 50.39
CA VAL A 89 4.91 -3.08 51.44
C VAL A 89 6.01 -2.25 50.74
N GLY A 90 6.01 -0.94 50.93
CA GLY A 90 6.68 0.00 50.03
C GLY A 90 6.19 -0.20 48.59
N LYS A 91 7.12 -0.31 47.63
CA LYS A 91 6.85 -0.67 46.22
C LYS A 91 6.86 -2.21 45.95
N LYS A 92 6.96 -3.08 46.97
CA LYS A 92 7.12 -4.55 46.78
C LYS A 92 5.83 -5.34 47.03
N PRO A 93 5.46 -6.32 46.17
CA PRO A 93 4.32 -7.21 46.40
C PRO A 93 4.49 -8.05 47.66
N PHE A 94 3.39 -8.26 48.38
CA PHE A 94 3.34 -9.02 49.63
C PHE A 94 1.97 -9.69 49.79
N ALA A 95 1.96 -11.01 50.01
CA ALA A 95 0.74 -11.79 50.28
C ALA A 95 0.57 -12.00 51.80
N PRO A 96 -0.23 -11.18 52.51
CA PRO A 96 -0.45 -11.35 53.95
C PRO A 96 -1.23 -12.63 54.31
N TRP A 97 -1.88 -13.25 53.33
CA TRP A 97 -2.60 -14.53 53.44
C TRP A 97 -1.72 -15.78 53.27
N VAL A 98 -0.45 -15.64 52.87
CA VAL A 98 0.50 -16.76 52.76
C VAL A 98 1.24 -16.96 54.07
N SER A 99 1.60 -18.21 54.41
CA SER A 99 2.40 -18.49 55.61
C SER A 99 3.86 -18.04 55.44
N PRO A 100 4.51 -17.45 56.45
CA PRO A 100 5.96 -17.20 56.43
C PRO A 100 6.82 -18.47 56.46
N ASP A 101 6.24 -19.64 56.76
CA ASP A 101 6.99 -20.88 56.96
C ASP A 101 7.33 -21.58 55.62
N VAL A 102 8.62 -21.70 55.32
CA VAL A 102 9.20 -22.35 54.12
C VAL A 102 9.14 -23.90 54.19
N GLY A 103 7.98 -24.45 54.55
CA GLY A 103 7.79 -25.89 54.75
C GLY A 103 7.77 -26.70 53.44
N GLU A 104 7.29 -27.95 53.51
CA GLU A 104 7.18 -28.89 52.37
C GLU A 104 6.40 -28.33 51.15
N ALA A 105 5.69 -27.21 51.29
CA ALA A 105 5.00 -26.51 50.22
C ALA A 105 5.90 -25.72 49.26
N TYR A 106 7.13 -25.36 49.67
CA TYR A 106 8.07 -24.57 48.84
C TYR A 106 9.48 -25.19 48.82
N PRO A 107 9.65 -26.38 48.20
CA PRO A 107 10.90 -27.13 48.26
C PRO A 107 12.10 -26.43 47.60
N ASP A 108 11.83 -25.48 46.68
CA ASP A 108 12.84 -24.76 45.91
C ASP A 108 13.23 -23.40 46.54
N LEU A 109 12.64 -23.03 47.69
CA LEU A 109 12.99 -21.82 48.42
C LEU A 109 14.00 -22.11 49.54
N GLY A 110 14.99 -21.22 49.71
CA GLY A 110 15.93 -21.29 50.82
C GLY A 110 15.23 -21.10 52.18
N THR A 111 15.72 -21.75 53.23
CA THR A 111 15.09 -21.71 54.57
C THR A 111 15.02 -20.32 55.22
N ASP A 112 15.74 -19.35 54.67
CA ASP A 112 15.80 -17.96 55.12
C ASP A 112 14.93 -17.02 54.25
N GLU A 113 14.21 -17.54 53.24
CA GLU A 113 13.38 -16.77 52.32
C GLU A 113 11.89 -16.79 52.70
N ASP A 114 11.30 -15.64 52.98
CA ASP A 114 9.88 -15.51 53.33
C ASP A 114 8.98 -15.66 52.07
N PRO A 115 8.14 -16.71 51.97
CA PRO A 115 7.37 -17.00 50.76
C PRO A 115 6.38 -15.88 50.39
N ARG A 116 5.95 -15.06 51.35
CA ARG A 116 4.95 -13.99 51.14
C ARG A 116 5.41 -12.90 50.17
N TRP A 117 6.71 -12.80 49.88
CA TRP A 117 7.28 -11.87 48.90
C TRP A 117 7.44 -12.46 47.50
N LYS A 118 7.07 -13.73 47.30
CA LYS A 118 7.11 -14.39 46.01
C LYS A 118 5.83 -14.05 45.26
N TRP A 119 5.98 -13.47 44.07
CA TRP A 119 4.89 -12.89 43.29
C TRP A 119 4.84 -13.41 41.84
N LYS A 120 5.69 -14.37 41.45
CA LYS A 120 5.55 -15.04 40.15
C LYS A 120 4.32 -15.96 40.12
N PRO A 121 3.71 -16.20 38.94
CA PRO A 121 2.52 -17.06 38.83
C PRO A 121 2.74 -18.48 39.37
N GLU A 122 3.97 -19.01 39.23
CA GLU A 122 4.41 -20.32 39.71
C GLU A 122 4.15 -20.58 41.21
N TYR A 123 3.99 -19.53 42.04
CA TYR A 123 3.69 -19.66 43.48
C TYR A 123 2.20 -19.59 43.83
N GLY A 124 1.31 -19.15 42.92
CA GLY A 124 -0.14 -19.07 43.18
C GLY A 124 -0.56 -18.14 44.34
N HIS A 125 0.26 -17.12 44.64
CA HIS A 125 0.06 -16.22 45.77
C HIS A 125 -0.94 -15.08 45.53
N TRP A 126 -1.43 -14.92 44.30
CA TRP A 126 -2.31 -13.83 43.87
C TRP A 126 -3.75 -14.05 44.30
N ARG A 127 -4.55 -12.99 44.35
CA ARG A 127 -5.99 -13.02 44.62
C ARG A 127 -6.71 -12.04 43.71
N ASP A 128 -8.04 -12.08 43.76
CA ASP A 128 -8.87 -10.99 43.28
C ASP A 128 -8.54 -9.67 44.02
N GLY A 129 -8.76 -8.56 43.33
CA GLY A 129 -8.56 -7.21 43.82
C GLY A 129 -9.42 -6.89 45.03
N TRP A 130 -10.67 -7.39 45.10
CA TRP A 130 -11.54 -7.19 46.27
C TRP A 130 -10.92 -7.77 47.55
N THR A 131 -10.32 -8.96 47.47
CA THR A 131 -9.59 -9.63 48.55
C THR A 131 -8.30 -8.86 48.89
N ALA A 132 -7.54 -8.40 47.89
CA ALA A 132 -6.31 -7.63 48.11
C ALA A 132 -6.58 -6.26 48.77
N HIS A 133 -7.58 -5.51 48.30
CA HIS A 133 -8.01 -4.24 48.86
C HIS A 133 -8.57 -4.40 50.28
N ARG A 134 -9.36 -5.43 50.55
CA ARG A 134 -9.87 -5.74 51.90
C ARG A 134 -8.72 -6.08 52.86
N ALA A 135 -7.81 -6.94 52.45
CA ALA A 135 -6.62 -7.27 53.23
C ALA A 135 -5.71 -6.05 53.47
N ALA A 136 -5.68 -5.08 52.54
CA ALA A 136 -4.98 -3.82 52.73
C ALA A 136 -5.68 -2.89 53.75
N ALA A 137 -7.01 -2.78 53.70
CA ALA A 137 -7.79 -1.98 54.64
C ALA A 137 -7.74 -2.54 56.08
N ASP A 138 -7.74 -3.86 56.25
CA ASP A 138 -7.76 -4.53 57.57
C ASP A 138 -6.36 -4.64 58.23
N SER A 139 -5.28 -4.31 57.52
CA SER A 139 -3.90 -4.60 57.93
C SER A 139 -3.03 -3.35 58.07
N ILE A 140 -2.64 -3.03 59.31
CA ILE A 140 -1.64 -1.99 59.63
C ILE A 140 -0.19 -2.37 59.25
N ARG A 141 0.00 -3.36 58.38
CA ARG A 141 1.32 -3.90 57.98
C ARG A 141 1.59 -3.85 56.48
N VAL A 142 0.67 -3.29 55.69
CA VAL A 142 0.79 -3.15 54.24
C VAL A 142 0.41 -1.72 53.85
N ASP A 143 1.01 -1.23 52.78
CA ASP A 143 0.98 0.18 52.37
C ASP A 143 0.04 0.44 51.18
N GLY A 144 -0.70 -0.58 50.74
CA GLY A 144 -1.63 -0.55 49.60
C GLY A 144 -1.75 -1.91 48.91
N VAL A 145 -2.15 -1.90 47.64
CA VAL A 145 -2.22 -3.07 46.77
C VAL A 145 -1.20 -3.00 45.63
N ALA A 146 -0.97 -4.13 44.96
CA ALA A 146 -0.23 -4.20 43.70
C ALA A 146 -0.97 -5.09 42.71
N TYR A 147 -1.10 -4.61 41.47
CA TYR A 147 -1.53 -5.43 40.33
C TYR A 147 -0.28 -6.00 39.65
N LEU A 148 -0.34 -7.25 39.20
CA LEU A 148 0.79 -7.99 38.64
C LEU A 148 0.54 -8.28 37.16
N MET A 149 0.99 -7.32 36.35
CA MET A 149 0.81 -7.34 34.91
C MET A 149 1.59 -8.50 34.30
N GLN A 150 0.96 -9.24 33.40
CA GLN A 150 1.57 -10.33 32.61
C GLN A 150 1.69 -9.92 31.12
N PRO A 151 2.54 -10.57 30.31
CA PRO A 151 2.69 -10.23 28.88
C PRO A 151 1.43 -10.46 28.03
N ASP A 152 0.47 -11.22 28.53
CA ASP A 152 -0.83 -11.52 27.91
C ASP A 152 -1.99 -10.76 28.56
N ASP A 153 -1.72 -9.79 29.44
CA ASP A 153 -2.75 -8.90 29.97
C ASP A 153 -3.18 -7.85 28.94
N PRO A 154 -4.49 -7.56 28.82
CA PRO A 154 -5.00 -6.52 27.93
C PRO A 154 -4.88 -5.12 28.57
N VAL A 155 -3.72 -4.79 29.13
CA VAL A 155 -3.49 -3.61 29.96
C VAL A 155 -2.21 -2.89 29.56
N LEU A 156 -2.32 -1.60 29.24
CA LEU A 156 -1.17 -0.70 29.11
C LEU A 156 -1.08 0.19 30.36
N PHE A 157 0.07 0.23 31.00
CA PHE A 157 0.31 1.04 32.20
C PHE A 157 1.22 2.23 31.89
N ALA A 158 0.80 3.43 32.26
CA ALA A 158 1.59 4.65 32.22
C ALA A 158 1.89 5.14 33.66
N ASP A 159 3.15 5.14 34.05
CA ASP A 159 3.64 5.67 35.33
C ASP A 159 4.20 7.08 35.13
N GLY A 160 3.44 8.10 35.54
CA GLY A 160 3.89 9.49 35.50
C GLY A 160 4.67 9.85 36.76
N ASP A 161 5.99 9.82 36.73
CA ASP A 161 6.84 10.14 37.87
C ASP A 161 7.10 11.66 37.97
N ASN A 162 6.91 12.25 39.16
CA ASN A 162 7.03 13.69 39.45
C ASN A 162 6.13 14.63 38.59
N VAL A 163 5.10 14.08 37.94
CA VAL A 163 4.14 14.85 37.12
C VAL A 163 3.10 15.63 37.94
N VAL A 164 3.18 15.61 39.28
CA VAL A 164 2.24 16.32 40.17
C VAL A 164 3.02 17.24 41.11
N CYS A 165 2.59 18.50 41.19
CA CYS A 165 3.18 19.51 42.05
C CYS A 165 2.90 19.20 43.54
N PRO A 166 3.93 19.04 44.41
CA PRO A 166 3.72 18.71 45.82
C PRO A 166 3.01 19.80 46.64
N GLU A 167 3.08 21.06 46.19
CA GLU A 167 2.53 22.20 46.93
C GLU A 167 1.06 22.50 46.58
N THR A 168 0.67 22.30 45.32
CA THR A 168 -0.67 22.64 44.82
C THR A 168 -1.54 21.41 44.53
N GLY A 169 -0.92 20.28 44.19
CA GLY A 169 -1.60 19.07 43.71
C GLY A 169 -1.92 19.08 42.22
N ASP A 170 -1.51 20.10 41.48
CA ASP A 170 -1.76 20.24 40.04
C ASP A 170 -0.86 19.30 39.20
N ARG A 171 -1.43 18.72 38.15
CA ARG A 171 -0.70 17.90 37.17
C ARG A 171 0.15 18.79 36.24
N HIS A 172 1.22 18.22 35.71
CA HIS A 172 2.07 18.84 34.70
C HIS A 172 1.29 19.00 33.39
N PRO A 173 1.31 20.16 32.70
CA PRO A 173 0.52 20.37 31.49
C PRO A 173 0.77 19.34 30.39
N ALA A 174 2.00 18.88 30.20
CA ALA A 174 2.31 17.83 29.21
C ALA A 174 1.77 16.44 29.61
N TRP A 175 1.60 16.16 30.90
CA TRP A 175 0.94 14.94 31.38
C TRP A 175 -0.58 15.01 31.14
N GLU A 176 -1.20 16.17 31.35
CA GLU A 176 -2.61 16.38 30.99
C GLU A 176 -2.82 16.32 29.47
N ALA A 177 -1.89 16.86 28.67
CA ALA A 177 -1.94 16.78 27.21
C ALA A 177 -1.80 15.34 26.70
N PHE A 178 -0.93 14.53 27.30
CA PHE A 178 -0.84 13.09 27.02
C PHE A 178 -2.16 12.38 27.36
N LEU A 179 -2.68 12.56 28.59
CA LEU A 179 -3.94 11.93 28.99
C LEU A 179 -5.15 12.38 28.16
N ALA A 180 -5.14 13.60 27.62
CA ALA A 180 -6.20 14.12 26.75
C ALA A 180 -6.15 13.57 25.30
N GLN A 181 -5.01 13.03 24.88
CA GLN A 181 -4.84 12.33 23.59
C GLN A 181 -5.13 10.83 23.70
N MET A 182 -5.23 10.29 24.92
CA MET A 182 -5.56 8.89 25.19
C MET A 182 -7.03 8.73 25.58
N ALA A 183 -7.52 7.49 25.58
CA ALA A 183 -8.89 7.19 25.96
C ALA A 183 -9.14 7.57 27.44
N PRO A 184 -10.26 8.23 27.79
CA PRO A 184 -10.56 8.58 29.19
C PRO A 184 -10.52 7.35 30.10
N THR A 185 -9.65 7.36 31.11
CA THR A 185 -9.35 6.15 31.89
C THR A 185 -9.16 6.39 33.38
N PHE A 186 -9.20 5.31 34.17
CA PHE A 186 -8.83 5.30 35.57
C PHE A 186 -7.43 5.86 35.80
N THR A 187 -7.33 6.84 36.71
CA THR A 187 -6.03 7.31 37.21
C THR A 187 -6.02 7.37 38.73
N GLY A 188 -4.87 7.08 39.34
CA GLY A 188 -4.67 7.05 40.79
C GLY A 188 -3.34 7.67 41.20
N PRO A 189 -3.24 8.29 42.40
CA PRO A 189 -1.98 8.85 42.86
C PRO A 189 -0.93 7.75 43.07
N SER A 190 0.31 8.02 42.68
CA SER A 190 1.42 7.10 42.93
C SER A 190 1.74 7.00 44.43
N SER A 191 2.49 5.96 44.78
CA SER A 191 2.94 5.74 46.17
C SER A 191 3.89 6.83 46.74
N SER A 192 4.45 7.71 45.90
CA SER A 192 5.25 8.87 46.35
C SER A 192 4.40 10.11 46.65
N GLY A 193 3.18 10.18 46.11
CA GLY A 193 2.33 11.37 46.14
C GLY A 193 2.69 12.46 45.12
N THR A 194 3.87 12.36 44.48
CA THR A 194 4.37 13.30 43.45
C THR A 194 4.15 12.79 42.02
N GLY A 195 3.86 11.49 41.87
CA GLY A 195 3.53 10.86 40.60
C GLY A 195 2.06 10.47 40.49
N ASP A 196 1.71 9.95 39.32
CA ASP A 196 0.33 9.70 38.92
C ASP A 196 0.26 8.53 37.93
N HIS A 197 -0.54 7.52 38.25
CA HIS A 197 -0.66 6.29 37.47
C HIS A 197 -1.90 6.39 36.58
N ALA A 198 -1.77 6.07 35.29
CA ALA A 198 -2.87 5.88 34.36
C ALA A 198 -2.83 4.46 33.78
N VAL A 199 -3.99 3.81 33.66
CA VAL A 199 -4.09 2.40 33.25
C VAL A 199 -5.11 2.30 32.13
N PHE A 200 -4.74 1.80 30.97
CA PHE A 200 -5.61 1.69 29.79
C PHE A 200 -5.87 0.23 29.44
N TYR A 201 -6.99 -0.03 28.75
CA TYR A 201 -7.26 -1.33 28.15
C TYR A 201 -6.72 -1.33 26.70
N CYS A 202 -5.73 -2.19 26.45
CA CYS A 202 -5.06 -2.34 25.16
C CYS A 202 -4.77 -3.82 24.93
N LEU A 203 -5.28 -4.41 23.84
CA LEU A 203 -5.03 -5.82 23.51
C LEU A 203 -3.72 -5.98 22.72
N GLU A 204 -3.26 -4.90 22.11
CA GLU A 204 -2.19 -4.82 21.13
C GLU A 204 -0.85 -4.38 21.74
N GLY A 205 -0.82 -3.97 23.01
CA GLY A 205 0.40 -3.56 23.72
C GLY A 205 0.91 -2.16 23.38
N LEU A 206 2.24 -2.01 23.29
CA LEU A 206 2.90 -0.83 22.74
C LEU A 206 2.95 -0.91 21.20
N PRO A 207 3.01 0.21 20.46
CA PRO A 207 3.19 0.20 19.01
C PRO A 207 4.47 -0.53 18.57
N ASP A 208 4.44 -1.17 17.40
CA ASP A 208 5.61 -1.80 16.81
C ASP A 208 6.78 -0.81 16.67
N GLY A 209 8.00 -1.28 16.96
CA GLY A 209 9.21 -0.46 16.99
C GLY A 209 9.44 0.33 18.28
N ALA A 210 8.47 0.41 19.21
CA ALA A 210 8.70 1.09 20.50
C ALA A 210 9.80 0.42 21.34
N GLU A 211 10.55 1.21 22.11
CA GLU A 211 11.37 0.67 23.22
C GLU A 211 10.48 -0.16 24.18
N SER A 212 11.01 -1.22 24.79
CA SER A 212 10.21 -2.15 25.61
C SER A 212 9.67 -1.56 26.93
N GLU A 213 10.35 -0.53 27.46
CA GLU A 213 9.92 0.28 28.60
C GLU A 213 10.27 1.76 28.28
N PRO A 214 9.54 2.46 27.39
CA PRO A 214 9.95 3.77 26.90
C PRO A 214 9.81 4.81 28.01
N VAL A 215 10.90 5.54 28.26
CA VAL A 215 10.98 6.59 29.29
C VAL A 215 11.08 7.96 28.63
N ILE A 216 10.04 8.78 28.81
CA ILE A 216 9.94 10.13 28.25
C ILE A 216 10.09 11.15 29.37
N THR A 217 10.97 12.13 29.19
CA THR A 217 11.13 13.25 30.12
C THR A 217 10.34 14.45 29.59
N LEU A 218 9.34 14.90 30.34
CA LEU A 218 8.35 15.90 29.90
C LEU A 218 8.85 17.35 29.98
N ASP A 219 9.82 17.62 30.85
CA ASP A 219 10.49 18.92 30.99
C ASP A 219 11.92 18.70 31.51
N SER A 220 12.81 19.63 31.23
CA SER A 220 14.17 19.71 31.77
C SER A 220 14.24 20.21 33.22
N GLU A 221 13.25 20.97 33.69
CA GLU A 221 13.18 21.46 35.08
C GLU A 221 12.18 20.64 35.95
N PRO A 222 12.40 20.49 37.26
CA PRO A 222 11.43 19.84 38.15
C PRO A 222 10.09 20.58 38.24
N TRP A 223 8.98 19.83 38.15
CA TRP A 223 7.65 20.41 38.26
C TRP A 223 7.33 20.85 39.70
N GLY A 224 7.19 22.15 39.91
CA GLY A 224 6.89 22.73 41.22
C GLY A 224 8.04 22.56 42.22
N ALA A 225 7.77 21.86 43.33
CA ALA A 225 8.74 21.60 44.40
C ALA A 225 9.31 20.16 44.39
N ASN A 226 9.23 19.46 43.25
CA ASN A 226 9.85 18.15 43.07
C ASN A 226 11.39 18.27 43.00
N ASP A 227 12.11 17.21 43.38
CA ASP A 227 13.58 17.16 43.36
C ASP A 227 14.13 16.80 41.96
N ASP A 228 13.37 16.02 41.17
CA ASP A 228 13.75 15.52 39.84
C ASP A 228 12.75 15.98 38.75
N PRO A 229 13.14 16.07 37.46
CA PRO A 229 12.26 16.42 36.35
C PRO A 229 11.08 15.43 36.15
N PRO A 230 9.94 15.90 35.60
CA PRO A 230 8.75 15.07 35.36
C PRO A 230 8.98 14.08 34.21
N LYS A 231 8.51 12.84 34.38
CA LYS A 231 8.70 11.75 33.41
C LYS A 231 7.45 10.90 33.25
N VAL A 232 7.39 10.15 32.15
CA VAL A 232 6.41 9.10 31.90
C VAL A 232 7.16 7.84 31.50
N GLU A 233 6.84 6.73 32.16
CA GLU A 233 7.31 5.39 31.80
C GLU A 233 6.10 4.57 31.35
N LEU A 234 6.17 3.93 30.18
CA LEU A 234 5.09 3.05 29.69
C LEU A 234 5.48 1.57 29.84
N TYR A 235 4.49 0.74 30.11
CA TYR A 235 4.67 -0.69 30.33
C TYR A 235 3.53 -1.48 29.67
N ALA A 236 3.89 -2.41 28.78
CA ALA A 236 2.99 -3.41 28.18
C ALA A 236 3.33 -4.86 28.59
N GLU A 237 4.47 -5.09 29.25
CA GLU A 237 4.94 -6.43 29.64
C GLU A 237 4.83 -6.73 31.16
N THR A 238 5.65 -7.67 31.67
CA THR A 238 5.59 -8.14 33.07
C THR A 238 6.02 -7.05 34.06
N LYS A 239 5.05 -6.31 34.61
CA LYS A 239 5.31 -5.22 35.57
C LYS A 239 4.54 -5.36 36.89
N VAL A 240 5.19 -4.96 37.97
CA VAL A 240 4.54 -4.75 39.27
C VAL A 240 3.99 -3.32 39.35
N MET A 241 2.67 -3.18 39.26
CA MET A 241 2.00 -1.88 39.36
C MET A 241 1.63 -1.59 40.82
N ALA A 242 2.40 -0.73 41.49
CA ALA A 242 2.27 -0.44 42.92
C ALA A 242 1.22 0.67 43.22
N LEU A 243 -0.04 0.29 43.40
CA LEU A 243 -1.16 1.22 43.53
C LEU A 243 -1.40 1.68 44.99
N THR A 244 -1.88 2.91 45.15
CA THR A 244 -2.40 3.43 46.44
C THR A 244 -3.78 2.85 46.77
N GLY A 245 -4.56 2.50 45.75
CA GLY A 245 -5.97 2.12 45.88
C GLY A 245 -6.92 3.32 45.99
N GLU A 246 -6.40 4.53 45.79
CA GLU A 246 -7.19 5.76 45.65
C GLU A 246 -7.36 6.11 44.17
N GLN A 247 -8.44 6.83 43.84
CA GLN A 247 -8.72 7.32 42.49
C GLN A 247 -8.67 8.85 42.46
N ARG A 248 -8.11 9.42 41.39
CA ARG A 248 -8.09 10.88 41.18
C ARG A 248 -9.50 11.39 40.85
N PRO A 249 -10.02 12.40 41.57
CA PRO A 249 -11.33 12.97 41.31
C PRO A 249 -11.49 13.44 39.86
N GLY A 250 -12.64 13.12 39.25
CA GLY A 250 -12.95 13.52 37.87
C GLY A 250 -12.48 12.54 36.79
N THR A 251 -11.78 11.46 37.14
CA THR A 251 -11.42 10.41 36.17
C THR A 251 -12.42 9.26 36.14
N PRO A 252 -12.57 8.54 35.00
CA PRO A 252 -13.49 7.41 34.89
C PRO A 252 -13.20 6.23 35.84
N ALA A 253 -14.25 5.52 36.25
CA ALA A 253 -14.17 4.29 37.03
C ALA A 253 -14.13 3.02 36.13
N TYR A 254 -13.35 3.10 35.05
CA TYR A 254 -13.11 2.02 34.09
C TYR A 254 -11.74 2.22 33.41
N LEU A 255 -11.21 1.16 32.82
CA LEU A 255 -10.07 1.21 31.91
C LEU A 255 -10.57 1.58 30.51
N GLY A 256 -10.19 2.76 30.03
CA GLY A 256 -10.52 3.25 28.71
C GLY A 256 -9.86 2.40 27.64
N ARG A 257 -10.61 1.98 26.62
CA ARG A 257 -10.07 1.21 25.49
C ARG A 257 -9.30 2.13 24.56
N LEU A 258 -8.04 1.79 24.27
CA LEU A 258 -7.31 2.39 23.17
C LEU A 258 -7.83 1.78 21.86
N ASP A 259 -8.60 2.56 21.09
CA ASP A 259 -8.92 2.25 19.69
C ASP A 259 -7.74 2.61 18.76
N ASP A 260 -7.89 2.38 17.46
CA ASP A 260 -6.86 2.72 16.47
C ASP A 260 -6.48 4.21 16.46
N GLY A 261 -7.41 5.11 16.79
CA GLY A 261 -7.15 6.54 16.90
C GLY A 261 -6.22 6.88 18.07
N HIS A 262 -6.51 6.33 19.25
CA HIS A 262 -5.65 6.51 20.43
C HIS A 262 -4.31 5.76 20.30
N ARG A 263 -4.28 4.59 19.65
CA ARG A 263 -3.03 3.87 19.34
C ARG A 263 -2.16 4.62 18.33
N ASN A 264 -2.74 5.24 17.31
CA ASN A 264 -2.02 6.14 16.41
C ASN A 264 -1.50 7.37 17.16
N ALA A 265 -2.29 8.00 18.04
CA ALA A 265 -1.82 9.10 18.88
C ALA A 265 -0.66 8.68 19.80
N LEU A 266 -0.71 7.48 20.38
CA LEU A 266 0.38 6.91 21.18
C LEU A 266 1.65 6.69 20.35
N ARG A 267 1.53 6.17 19.11
CA ARG A 267 2.68 6.02 18.19
C ARG A 267 3.30 7.38 17.87
N CYS A 268 2.52 8.37 17.43
CA CYS A 268 3.02 9.71 17.14
C CYS A 268 3.65 10.37 18.37
N TRP A 269 3.15 10.10 19.58
CA TRP A 269 3.71 10.61 20.82
C TRP A 269 5.04 9.95 21.19
N LEU A 270 5.22 8.66 20.90
CA LEU A 270 6.51 7.96 21.05
C LEU A 270 7.53 8.42 20.01
N GLU A 271 7.09 8.58 18.76
CA GLU A 271 7.89 9.09 17.64
C GLU A 271 8.46 10.48 17.94
N ALA A 272 7.61 11.40 18.40
CA ALA A 272 7.99 12.77 18.76
C ALA A 272 8.96 12.89 19.96
N HIS A 273 9.30 11.79 20.63
CA HIS A 273 10.26 11.73 21.74
C HIS A 273 11.40 10.72 21.51
N ASP A 274 11.65 10.32 20.27
CA ASP A 274 12.70 9.35 19.89
C ASP A 274 12.58 8.02 20.68
N LYS A 275 11.34 7.55 20.88
CA LYS A 275 11.01 6.29 21.59
C LYS A 275 10.52 5.16 20.69
N LEU A 276 10.32 5.43 19.40
CA LEU A 276 10.32 4.39 18.38
C LEU A 276 11.78 4.19 17.96
N GLY A 277 12.28 2.97 18.08
CA GLY A 277 13.57 2.59 17.53
C GLY A 277 13.51 2.71 16.02
N ASP A 278 14.50 3.38 15.45
CA ASP A 278 14.76 3.33 14.02
C ASP A 278 15.00 1.85 13.68
N THR A 279 14.07 1.19 12.98
CA THR A 279 14.21 -0.21 12.52
C THR A 279 15.14 -0.31 11.32
N THR A 280 16.20 0.51 11.37
CA THR A 280 17.36 0.47 10.51
C THR A 280 18.45 -0.39 11.17
N ASP A 281 18.20 -1.70 11.21
CA ASP A 281 19.29 -2.62 10.87
C ASP A 281 19.45 -2.56 9.34
N GLN A 282 19.76 -1.35 8.83
CA GLN A 282 20.05 -1.13 7.42
C GLN A 282 21.49 -1.58 7.18
N PRO A 283 21.75 -2.61 6.36
CA PRO A 283 23.06 -2.74 5.74
C PRO A 283 23.32 -1.45 4.95
N ASN A 284 24.50 -0.87 5.13
CA ASN A 284 24.84 0.41 4.51
C ASN A 284 24.66 0.32 2.96
N PRO A 285 24.14 1.35 2.27
CA PRO A 285 23.75 1.24 0.85
C PRO A 285 24.87 0.91 -0.15
N THR A 286 26.12 0.81 0.31
CA THR A 286 27.30 0.47 -0.47
C THR A 286 27.65 -1.02 -0.45
N THR A 287 27.13 -1.80 0.50
CA THR A 287 27.04 -3.26 0.39
C THR A 287 25.74 -3.65 -0.31
N VAL A 288 25.78 -3.75 -1.64
CA VAL A 288 24.67 -4.38 -2.37
C VAL A 288 24.63 -5.84 -1.94
N SER A 289 23.48 -6.29 -1.46
CA SER A 289 23.29 -7.69 -1.07
C SER A 289 23.45 -8.57 -2.30
N VAL A 290 24.53 -9.35 -2.31
CA VAL A 290 24.68 -10.48 -3.22
C VAL A 290 24.56 -11.72 -2.33
N PRO A 291 23.71 -12.70 -2.67
CA PRO A 291 23.53 -13.91 -1.88
C PRO A 291 24.87 -14.56 -1.48
N ASP A 292 24.98 -15.02 -0.22
CA ASP A 292 26.22 -15.56 0.35
C ASP A 292 26.74 -16.83 -0.39
N ASP A 293 25.87 -17.50 -1.13
CA ASP A 293 26.14 -18.67 -1.96
C ASP A 293 26.56 -18.34 -3.41
N TYR A 294 26.53 -17.07 -3.82
CA TYR A 294 26.95 -16.64 -5.17
C TYR A 294 28.47 -16.88 -5.39
N GLU A 295 28.79 -17.82 -6.29
CA GLU A 295 30.15 -18.03 -6.80
C GLU A 295 30.42 -17.13 -8.02
N PRO A 296 31.22 -16.05 -7.89
CA PRO A 296 31.49 -15.14 -9.00
C PRO A 296 32.30 -15.79 -10.12
N SER A 297 31.92 -15.51 -11.37
CA SER A 297 32.58 -16.07 -12.56
C SER A 297 33.94 -15.43 -12.84
N ALA A 298 34.10 -14.16 -12.48
CA ALA A 298 35.32 -13.38 -12.54
C ALA A 298 35.67 -12.80 -11.16
N THR A 299 36.95 -12.84 -10.78
CA THR A 299 37.44 -12.42 -9.45
C THR A 299 38.73 -11.61 -9.48
N ARG A 300 39.28 -11.33 -10.66
CA ARG A 300 40.57 -10.64 -10.82
C ARG A 300 40.43 -9.32 -11.58
N ALA A 301 41.33 -8.39 -11.28
CA ALA A 301 41.38 -7.07 -11.92
C ALA A 301 41.65 -7.10 -13.44
N ASP A 302 42.20 -8.20 -13.96
CA ASP A 302 42.49 -8.43 -15.37
C ASP A 302 41.42 -9.26 -16.11
N GLU A 303 40.35 -9.67 -15.42
CA GLU A 303 39.21 -10.40 -15.99
C GLU A 303 38.08 -9.44 -16.38
N THR A 304 37.31 -9.84 -17.40
CA THR A 304 36.08 -9.16 -17.85
C THR A 304 34.87 -10.03 -17.58
N THR A 305 33.76 -9.42 -17.17
CA THR A 305 32.49 -10.09 -16.92
C THR A 305 31.36 -9.31 -17.62
N ASP A 306 30.29 -9.99 -18.00
CA ASP A 306 29.01 -9.40 -18.43
C ASP A 306 27.97 -9.36 -17.29
N GLU A 307 28.29 -9.97 -16.13
CA GLU A 307 27.46 -10.01 -14.93
C GLU A 307 27.90 -8.92 -13.91
N ILE A 308 26.95 -8.14 -13.42
CA ILE A 308 27.20 -7.08 -12.43
C ILE A 308 27.42 -7.64 -11.01
N ARG A 309 26.78 -8.77 -10.68
CA ARG A 309 26.93 -9.47 -9.39
C ARG A 309 28.41 -9.80 -9.11
N ASP A 310 29.19 -10.20 -10.12
CA ASP A 310 30.66 -10.41 -10.02
C ASP A 310 31.42 -9.17 -9.52
N VAL A 311 31.05 -7.98 -9.98
CA VAL A 311 31.69 -6.71 -9.57
C VAL A 311 31.29 -6.36 -8.14
N LEU A 312 30.03 -6.58 -7.77
CA LEU A 312 29.49 -6.31 -6.43
C LEU A 312 30.10 -7.24 -5.38
N THR A 313 30.17 -8.55 -5.65
CA THR A 313 30.86 -9.52 -4.78
C THR A 313 32.35 -9.17 -4.62
N ALA A 314 33.01 -8.70 -5.68
CA ALA A 314 34.40 -8.27 -5.58
C ALA A 314 34.57 -7.00 -4.72
N VAL A 315 33.60 -6.07 -4.73
CA VAL A 315 33.57 -4.87 -3.88
C VAL A 315 33.33 -5.24 -2.41
N ASN A 316 32.34 -6.08 -2.11
CA ASN A 316 32.01 -6.51 -0.74
C ASN A 316 33.17 -7.30 -0.08
N ARG A 317 34.03 -7.95 -0.88
CA ARG A 317 35.22 -8.68 -0.41
C ARG A 317 36.50 -7.84 -0.32
N LEU A 318 36.46 -6.53 -0.58
CA LEU A 318 37.63 -5.66 -0.49
C LEU A 318 38.06 -5.47 0.97
N THR A 319 39.33 -5.76 1.24
CA THR A 319 39.95 -5.38 2.51
C THR A 319 40.67 -4.04 2.39
N VAL A 320 40.89 -3.37 3.51
CA VAL A 320 41.75 -2.19 3.60
C VAL A 320 43.20 -2.41 3.13
N ALA A 321 43.64 -3.66 2.94
CA ALA A 321 44.97 -4.00 2.40
C ALA A 321 45.01 -4.06 0.87
N ASP A 322 43.86 -4.23 0.21
CA ASP A 322 43.73 -4.27 -1.26
C ASP A 322 43.73 -2.87 -1.90
N LEU A 323 43.59 -1.83 -1.07
CA LEU A 323 43.47 -0.43 -1.46
C LEU A 323 44.68 0.39 -0.95
N PRO A 324 45.20 1.39 -1.69
CA PRO A 324 46.35 2.19 -1.29
C PRO A 324 45.98 3.29 -0.27
N ILE A 325 45.35 2.90 0.82
CA ILE A 325 44.79 3.80 1.84
C ILE A 325 45.66 3.87 3.10
N THR A 326 45.35 4.82 3.98
CA THR A 326 45.96 4.93 5.31
C THR A 326 44.86 5.06 6.35
N ILE A 327 44.92 4.20 7.36
CA ILE A 327 44.00 4.14 8.50
C ILE A 327 44.63 4.92 9.67
N PRO A 328 43.85 5.56 10.57
CA PRO A 328 44.39 6.16 11.78
C PRO A 328 45.10 5.12 12.67
N THR A 329 46.02 5.56 13.53
CA THR A 329 46.65 4.68 14.52
C THR A 329 45.59 4.10 15.46
N ALA A 330 45.59 2.78 15.65
CA ALA A 330 44.70 2.12 16.61
C ALA A 330 44.99 2.58 18.04
N ASN A 331 43.93 2.92 18.77
CA ASN A 331 43.93 3.37 20.17
C ASN A 331 43.42 2.28 21.13
N GLY A 332 42.96 1.13 20.61
CA GLY A 332 42.45 -0.01 21.37
C GLY A 332 42.02 -1.15 20.44
N GLY A 333 41.37 -2.17 21.01
CA GLY A 333 40.77 -3.29 20.30
C GLY A 333 40.45 -4.47 21.22
N ASP A 334 39.61 -5.37 20.75
CA ASP A 334 39.20 -6.61 21.41
C ASP A 334 39.56 -7.83 20.53
N ASP A 335 38.79 -8.92 20.61
CA ASP A 335 39.01 -10.11 19.78
C ASP A 335 38.43 -9.95 18.36
N ASP A 336 37.47 -9.05 18.15
CA ASP A 336 36.70 -8.91 16.90
C ASP A 336 37.01 -7.60 16.13
N PHE A 337 37.46 -6.56 16.83
CA PHE A 337 37.66 -5.21 16.30
C PHE A 337 38.97 -4.53 16.73
N THR A 338 39.48 -3.63 15.90
CA THR A 338 40.47 -2.60 16.30
C THR A 338 39.81 -1.23 16.38
N TYR A 339 40.09 -0.47 17.44
CA TYR A 339 39.45 0.82 17.71
C TYR A 339 40.35 1.99 17.29
N HIS A 340 39.79 2.98 16.60
CA HIS A 340 40.47 4.12 16.01
C HIS A 340 39.76 5.42 16.37
N ASN A 341 40.48 6.55 16.25
CA ASN A 341 39.85 7.87 16.29
C ASN A 341 39.35 8.25 14.88
N PRO A 342 38.06 8.54 14.67
CA PRO A 342 37.56 8.96 13.36
C PRO A 342 38.23 10.27 12.90
N PRO A 343 38.69 10.37 11.64
CA PRO A 343 39.33 11.59 11.12
C PRO A 343 38.33 12.61 10.54
N TYR A 344 37.07 12.23 10.32
CA TYR A 344 36.02 13.05 9.70
C TYR A 344 35.15 13.80 10.73
N ARG A 345 35.15 13.39 12.01
CA ARG A 345 34.43 14.06 13.11
C ARG A 345 35.21 14.03 14.43
N SER A 346 34.77 14.80 15.41
CA SER A 346 35.28 14.70 16.79
C SER A 346 34.67 13.50 17.52
N SER A 347 35.48 12.80 18.32
CA SER A 347 35.07 11.78 19.30
C SER A 347 35.73 12.11 20.64
N ASP A 348 34.97 12.02 21.73
CA ASP A 348 35.46 12.29 23.10
C ASP A 348 36.24 11.09 23.67
N SER A 349 35.89 9.86 23.26
CA SER A 349 36.63 8.65 23.60
C SER A 349 37.91 8.48 22.78
N GLY A 350 37.91 8.98 21.54
CA GLY A 350 38.98 8.77 20.57
C GLY A 350 39.11 7.31 20.11
N GLN A 351 38.07 6.50 20.32
CA GLN A 351 38.01 5.06 20.07
C GLN A 351 36.75 4.64 19.30
N SER A 352 35.87 5.57 18.91
CA SER A 352 34.52 5.25 18.40
C SER A 352 34.48 4.48 17.08
N LEU A 353 35.51 4.63 16.24
CA LEU A 353 35.59 4.00 14.93
C LEU A 353 36.22 2.61 15.07
N HIS A 354 35.39 1.59 15.00
CA HIS A 354 35.79 0.19 15.03
C HIS A 354 36.05 -0.29 13.60
N LEU A 355 37.16 -1.00 13.37
CA LEU A 355 37.45 -1.71 12.13
C LEU A 355 37.42 -3.21 12.41
N SER A 356 36.66 -3.96 11.64
CA SER A 356 36.58 -5.42 11.73
C SER A 356 37.95 -6.07 11.52
N ARG A 357 38.20 -7.21 12.17
CA ARG A 357 39.54 -7.83 12.20
C ARG A 357 39.99 -8.44 10.86
N ASP A 358 39.06 -8.76 9.98
CA ASP A 358 39.28 -9.11 8.57
C ASP A 358 39.55 -7.88 7.69
N GLY A 359 39.22 -6.68 8.17
CA GLY A 359 39.56 -5.41 7.53
C GLY A 359 38.64 -5.01 6.39
N THR A 360 37.40 -5.51 6.39
CA THR A 360 36.37 -5.28 5.36
C THR A 360 35.46 -4.10 5.73
N THR A 361 35.04 -4.04 7.00
CA THR A 361 33.95 -3.16 7.46
C THR A 361 34.39 -2.26 8.62
N PHE A 362 33.99 -1.00 8.54
CA PHE A 362 34.07 -0.03 9.62
C PHE A 362 32.70 0.14 10.29
N TYR A 363 32.69 0.44 11.59
CA TYR A 363 31.49 0.72 12.39
C TYR A 363 31.79 1.89 13.34
N ASP A 364 30.95 2.93 13.36
CA ASP A 364 31.18 4.14 14.15
C ASP A 364 30.07 4.38 15.18
N HIS A 365 30.19 3.74 16.35
CA HIS A 365 29.09 3.61 17.32
C HIS A 365 28.65 4.94 17.99
N GLU A 366 29.55 5.92 18.14
CA GLU A 366 29.19 7.28 18.61
C GLU A 366 28.68 8.18 17.46
N GLY A 367 28.62 7.68 16.22
CA GLY A 367 28.30 8.41 15.00
C GLY A 367 26.90 8.12 14.43
N GLY A 368 25.96 7.69 15.28
CA GLY A 368 24.63 7.23 14.85
C GLY A 368 24.58 5.77 14.38
N GLY A 369 25.50 4.92 14.85
CA GLY A 369 25.45 3.47 14.61
C GLY A 369 25.78 3.00 13.18
N SER A 370 26.31 3.87 12.33
CA SER A 370 26.55 3.57 10.91
C SER A 370 27.72 2.61 10.68
N THR A 371 27.56 1.71 9.71
CA THR A 371 28.62 0.88 9.12
C THR A 371 29.01 1.40 7.74
N PHE A 372 30.22 1.09 7.25
CA PHE A 372 30.63 1.37 5.85
C PHE A 372 31.84 0.52 5.43
N GLY A 373 32.04 0.35 4.12
CA GLY A 373 33.04 -0.56 3.56
C GLY A 373 34.41 0.06 3.26
N ALA A 374 35.37 -0.79 2.89
CA ALA A 374 36.72 -0.36 2.50
C ALA A 374 36.74 0.55 1.25
N LEU A 375 35.77 0.39 0.33
CA LEU A 375 35.63 1.24 -0.87
C LEU A 375 35.22 2.68 -0.51
N ASP A 376 34.31 2.84 0.44
CA ASP A 376 33.79 4.14 0.90
C ASP A 376 34.88 4.93 1.62
N TRP A 377 35.68 4.24 2.43
CA TRP A 377 36.90 4.81 3.00
C TRP A 377 37.90 5.25 1.92
N PHE A 378 38.06 4.48 0.84
CA PHE A 378 38.92 4.88 -0.30
C PHE A 378 38.39 6.11 -1.04
N ALA A 379 37.06 6.22 -1.21
CA ALA A 379 36.42 7.42 -1.77
C ALA A 379 36.65 8.65 -0.88
N TYR A 380 36.35 8.59 0.42
CA TYR A 380 36.65 9.66 1.38
C TYR A 380 38.13 10.09 1.34
N ARG A 381 39.07 9.13 1.28
CA ARG A 381 40.51 9.44 1.22
C ARG A 381 40.97 10.01 -0.12
N ARG A 382 40.18 9.87 -1.20
CA ARG A 382 40.50 10.37 -2.54
C ARG A 382 39.80 11.69 -2.86
N GLY A 383 38.70 12.01 -2.18
CA GLY A 383 37.98 13.28 -2.30
C GLY A 383 36.54 13.23 -2.85
N PRO A 384 36.01 12.15 -3.47
CA PRO A 384 34.59 12.06 -3.81
C PRO A 384 33.63 12.19 -2.62
N LEU A 385 33.96 11.64 -1.45
CA LEU A 385 33.13 11.78 -0.24
C LEU A 385 33.73 12.76 0.76
N THR A 386 32.86 13.52 1.44
CA THR A 386 33.22 14.37 2.58
C THR A 386 33.21 13.61 3.91
N ASP A 387 32.31 12.65 4.07
CA ASP A 387 32.25 11.71 5.18
C ASP A 387 32.20 10.28 4.60
N PRO A 388 32.97 9.29 5.10
CA PRO A 388 32.92 7.92 4.59
C PRO A 388 31.59 7.20 4.85
N ARG A 389 30.65 7.82 5.57
CA ARG A 389 29.27 7.35 5.79
C ARG A 389 28.29 7.85 4.71
N ASP A 390 28.70 8.80 3.87
CA ASP A 390 27.91 9.30 2.75
C ASP A 390 27.79 8.20 1.66
N SER A 391 26.62 8.06 1.02
CA SER A 391 26.38 6.99 0.03
C SER A 391 27.02 7.27 -1.34
N LEU A 392 27.82 6.33 -1.85
CA LEU A 392 28.27 6.34 -3.25
C LEU A 392 27.16 5.84 -4.18
N THR A 393 26.74 6.66 -5.15
CA THR A 393 25.69 6.29 -6.11
C THR A 393 26.10 6.57 -7.56
N GLY A 394 25.39 5.95 -8.51
CA GLY A 394 25.49 6.26 -9.94
C GLY A 394 26.91 6.29 -10.50
N ALA A 395 27.26 7.39 -11.16
CA ALA A 395 28.56 7.56 -11.80
C ALA A 395 29.73 7.63 -10.81
N GLU A 396 29.54 8.22 -9.63
CA GLU A 396 30.60 8.37 -8.62
C GLU A 396 31.04 7.03 -8.03
N TRP A 397 30.10 6.09 -7.89
CA TRP A 397 30.38 4.71 -7.52
C TRP A 397 31.23 4.02 -8.59
N TRP A 398 30.83 4.10 -9.87
CA TRP A 398 31.59 3.51 -10.99
C TRP A 398 33.00 4.11 -11.14
N GLU A 399 33.15 5.43 -11.04
CA GLU A 399 34.46 6.09 -11.04
C GLU A 399 35.34 5.64 -9.87
N THR A 400 34.75 5.40 -8.69
CA THR A 400 35.46 4.91 -7.51
C THR A 400 35.88 3.44 -7.67
N VAL A 401 35.02 2.58 -8.23
CA VAL A 401 35.33 1.19 -8.57
C VAL A 401 36.45 1.11 -9.60
N ASP A 402 36.38 1.91 -10.68
CA ASP A 402 37.44 2.02 -11.68
C ASP A 402 38.74 2.55 -11.06
N ALA A 403 38.66 3.53 -10.17
CA ALA A 403 39.79 4.08 -9.45
C ALA A 403 40.46 3.06 -8.50
N ALA A 404 39.69 2.17 -7.88
CA ALA A 404 40.16 1.08 -7.04
C ALA A 404 40.81 -0.03 -7.89
N ARG A 405 40.15 -0.46 -8.97
CA ARG A 405 40.71 -1.45 -9.93
C ARG A 405 42.04 -0.97 -10.51
N ASN A 406 42.10 0.29 -10.96
CA ASN A 406 43.34 0.90 -11.46
C ASN A 406 44.44 1.06 -10.38
N ALA A 407 44.08 1.05 -9.10
CA ALA A 407 45.02 1.04 -7.98
C ALA A 407 45.53 -0.36 -7.61
N GLY A 408 44.95 -1.42 -8.17
CA GLY A 408 45.35 -2.82 -7.96
C GLY A 408 44.33 -3.69 -7.22
N ALA A 409 43.15 -3.15 -6.89
CA ALA A 409 42.09 -3.92 -6.23
C ALA A 409 41.55 -5.05 -7.13
N PRO A 410 41.24 -6.24 -6.59
CA PRO A 410 40.83 -7.43 -7.35
C PRO A 410 39.36 -7.37 -7.84
N ILE A 411 39.03 -6.37 -8.66
CA ILE A 411 37.66 -6.14 -9.14
C ILE A 411 37.61 -6.38 -10.66
N PRO A 412 36.79 -7.31 -11.18
CA PRO A 412 36.68 -7.54 -12.63
C PRO A 412 36.07 -6.33 -13.34
N LYS A 413 36.25 -6.24 -14.67
CA LYS A 413 35.71 -5.17 -15.51
C LYS A 413 34.40 -5.61 -16.17
N LEU A 414 33.31 -4.87 -15.94
CA LEU A 414 32.03 -5.08 -16.63
C LEU A 414 32.13 -4.68 -18.11
N GLU A 415 31.65 -5.54 -19.02
CA GLU A 415 31.48 -5.22 -20.45
C GLU A 415 30.02 -5.46 -20.88
N TYR A 416 29.30 -4.36 -21.13
CA TYR A 416 27.91 -4.42 -21.60
C TYR A 416 27.87 -4.83 -23.08
N ASN A 417 27.15 -5.91 -23.41
CA ASN A 417 27.05 -6.42 -24.78
C ASN A 417 25.69 -6.05 -25.42
N PRO A 418 25.61 -5.03 -26.29
CA PRO A 418 24.36 -4.58 -26.91
C PRO A 418 23.88 -5.46 -28.09
N SER A 419 24.35 -6.71 -28.22
CA SER A 419 24.07 -7.57 -29.38
C SER A 419 23.09 -8.73 -29.12
N SER A 420 21.83 -8.38 -28.83
CA SER A 420 20.66 -9.26 -29.02
C SER A 420 19.51 -8.50 -29.69
N GLU A 421 19.82 -7.79 -30.77
CA GLU A 421 18.82 -7.28 -31.71
C GLU A 421 17.95 -8.44 -32.25
N ILE A 422 16.63 -8.32 -32.16
CA ILE A 422 15.70 -9.10 -32.97
C ILE A 422 14.99 -8.14 -33.93
N GLU A 423 15.29 -8.28 -35.22
CA GLU A 423 14.75 -7.45 -36.29
C GLU A 423 13.24 -7.65 -36.49
N HIS A 424 12.49 -6.57 -36.72
CA HIS A 424 11.15 -6.65 -37.32
C HIS A 424 11.24 -6.69 -38.86
N THR A 425 10.61 -7.70 -39.50
CA THR A 425 9.71 -7.56 -40.69
C THR A 425 9.13 -8.94 -41.08
N ALA A 426 7.86 -8.98 -41.52
CA ALA A 426 7.07 -10.21 -41.68
C ALA A 426 7.28 -11.01 -42.99
N VAL A 427 6.95 -12.32 -42.96
CA VAL A 427 5.97 -13.01 -43.85
C VAL A 427 5.93 -14.54 -43.56
N LEU A 428 4.72 -15.12 -43.60
CA LEU A 428 4.40 -16.55 -43.38
C LEU A 428 5.17 -17.54 -44.27
N PRO A 429 5.31 -18.81 -43.82
CA PRO A 429 4.50 -19.85 -44.48
C PRO A 429 3.76 -20.80 -43.51
N ASN A 430 2.48 -21.03 -43.82
CA ASN A 430 1.57 -21.92 -43.09
C ASN A 430 1.92 -23.42 -43.28
N SER A 431 1.83 -24.19 -42.20
CA SER A 431 1.71 -25.66 -42.19
C SER A 431 0.91 -26.10 -40.96
N PRO A 432 -0.32 -26.63 -41.09
CA PRO A 432 -1.11 -27.10 -39.95
C PRO A 432 -0.43 -28.24 -39.16
N THR A 433 0.34 -29.07 -39.86
CA THR A 433 1.03 -30.25 -39.32
C THR A 433 2.04 -29.97 -38.21
N THR A 434 2.51 -28.73 -38.07
CA THR A 434 3.47 -28.37 -37.01
C THR A 434 2.76 -27.92 -35.72
N ARG A 435 1.49 -27.50 -35.80
CA ARG A 435 0.72 -26.95 -34.67
C ARG A 435 0.13 -28.05 -33.77
N ALA A 436 -0.21 -29.21 -34.35
CA ALA A 436 -0.82 -30.34 -33.64
C ALA A 436 0.13 -31.18 -32.76
N ALA A 437 1.41 -30.82 -32.67
CA ALA A 437 2.42 -31.62 -31.95
C ALA A 437 2.77 -31.11 -30.55
N ILE A 438 2.26 -29.94 -30.13
CA ILE A 438 2.71 -29.27 -28.89
C ILE A 438 1.56 -28.98 -27.92
N ASN A 439 0.40 -28.43 -28.36
CA ASN A 439 -0.56 -27.81 -27.40
C ASN A 439 -1.95 -28.46 -27.25
N GLY A 440 -2.29 -29.56 -27.94
CA GLY A 440 -3.53 -30.34 -27.67
C GLY A 440 -4.90 -29.65 -27.82
N TRP A 441 -4.95 -28.35 -28.09
CA TRP A 441 -6.15 -27.51 -28.08
C TRP A 441 -6.34 -26.86 -29.46
N ASP A 442 -7.49 -27.08 -30.10
CA ASP A 442 -7.80 -26.58 -31.45
C ASP A 442 -8.98 -25.61 -31.42
N TRP A 443 -8.67 -24.32 -31.49
CA TRP A 443 -9.64 -23.22 -31.53
C TRP A 443 -10.37 -23.11 -32.87
N THR A 444 -10.05 -23.92 -33.88
CA THR A 444 -10.62 -23.80 -35.24
C THR A 444 -11.91 -24.60 -35.45
N THR A 445 -12.41 -25.32 -34.44
CA THR A 445 -13.58 -26.21 -34.52
C THR A 445 -14.76 -25.84 -33.63
N ALA A 446 -14.78 -24.66 -33.00
CA ALA A 446 -16.03 -24.10 -32.48
C ALA A 446 -16.94 -23.74 -33.67
N ASP A 447 -18.07 -24.45 -33.82
CA ASP A 447 -19.10 -24.16 -34.82
C ASP A 447 -19.74 -22.80 -34.50
N ARG A 448 -19.21 -21.74 -35.12
CA ARG A 448 -19.71 -20.36 -34.96
C ARG A 448 -21.03 -20.18 -35.71
N ASP A 449 -22.11 -19.97 -34.96
CA ASP A 449 -23.37 -19.50 -35.53
C ASP A 449 -23.25 -18.05 -36.04
N ASP A 450 -23.88 -17.78 -37.18
CA ASP A 450 -23.84 -16.56 -38.00
C ASP A 450 -24.50 -15.32 -37.31
N GLU A 451 -24.89 -15.44 -36.04
CA GLU A 451 -25.58 -14.41 -35.23
C GLU A 451 -24.73 -13.85 -34.06
N THR A 452 -23.50 -14.35 -33.84
CA THR A 452 -22.63 -13.95 -32.72
C THR A 452 -21.89 -12.62 -32.97
N LEU A 453 -21.79 -11.75 -31.96
CA LEU A 453 -21.12 -10.45 -32.06
C LEU A 453 -19.61 -10.60 -32.34
N THR A 454 -19.12 -10.09 -33.47
CA THR A 454 -17.69 -10.18 -33.81
C THR A 454 -16.85 -8.98 -33.32
N GLN A 455 -15.53 -9.15 -33.31
CA GLN A 455 -14.60 -8.03 -33.07
C GLN A 455 -14.71 -6.94 -34.14
N GLU A 456 -15.00 -7.29 -35.40
CA GLU A 456 -15.17 -6.34 -36.51
C GLU A 456 -16.46 -5.51 -36.33
N ASP A 457 -17.57 -6.15 -35.93
CA ASP A 457 -18.83 -5.45 -35.59
C ASP A 457 -18.62 -4.42 -34.47
N ALA A 458 -17.87 -4.79 -33.43
CA ALA A 458 -17.55 -3.89 -32.33
C ALA A 458 -16.68 -2.69 -32.77
N TRP A 459 -15.78 -2.88 -33.73
CA TRP A 459 -14.94 -1.80 -34.30
C TRP A 459 -15.76 -0.84 -35.16
N ASP A 460 -16.65 -1.37 -36.01
CA ASP A 460 -17.51 -0.56 -36.87
C ASP A 460 -18.56 0.19 -36.06
N ARG A 461 -19.21 -0.43 -35.05
CA ARG A 461 -20.08 0.29 -34.10
C ARG A 461 -19.34 1.41 -33.35
N THR A 462 -18.05 1.22 -33.03
CA THR A 462 -17.20 2.24 -32.41
C THR A 462 -16.88 3.37 -33.38
N ALA A 463 -16.54 3.06 -34.63
CA ALA A 463 -16.33 4.05 -35.69
C ALA A 463 -17.60 4.87 -35.95
N ASP A 464 -18.75 4.23 -36.15
CA ASP A 464 -20.06 4.89 -36.28
C ASP A 464 -20.41 5.78 -35.08
N ALA A 465 -19.99 5.38 -33.87
CA ALA A 465 -20.18 6.17 -32.67
C ALA A 465 -19.41 7.49 -32.72
N ILE A 466 -18.14 7.45 -33.11
CA ILE A 466 -17.23 8.61 -33.22
C ILE A 466 -17.60 9.48 -34.43
N THR A 467 -17.74 8.88 -35.62
CA THR A 467 -18.16 9.55 -36.86
C THR A 467 -19.47 10.31 -36.64
N GLY A 468 -20.48 9.67 -36.08
CA GLY A 468 -21.77 10.33 -35.78
C GLY A 468 -21.67 11.48 -34.78
N ALA A 469 -20.75 11.43 -33.82
CA ALA A 469 -20.52 12.54 -32.88
C ALA A 469 -19.88 13.75 -33.56
N ASN A 470 -18.86 13.52 -34.39
CA ASN A 470 -18.17 14.55 -35.18
C ASN A 470 -19.08 15.20 -36.24
N GLU A 471 -20.00 14.43 -36.83
CA GLU A 471 -21.02 14.98 -37.73
C GLU A 471 -22.02 15.90 -37.01
N ARG A 472 -22.57 15.45 -35.87
CA ARG A 472 -23.56 16.21 -35.11
C ARG A 472 -22.96 17.35 -34.28
N CYS A 473 -21.63 17.35 -34.11
CA CYS A 473 -20.90 18.23 -33.20
C CYS A 473 -21.37 18.04 -31.74
N ASP A 474 -21.56 16.78 -31.34
CA ASP A 474 -21.97 16.41 -29.99
C ASP A 474 -20.76 16.29 -29.06
N ASP A 475 -20.85 16.91 -27.88
CA ASP A 475 -19.98 16.62 -26.74
C ASP A 475 -20.39 15.27 -26.12
N VAL A 476 -19.52 14.26 -26.23
CA VAL A 476 -19.85 12.85 -25.93
C VAL A 476 -18.68 12.10 -25.28
N LEU A 477 -19.02 11.20 -24.36
CA LEU A 477 -18.17 10.17 -23.79
C LEU A 477 -18.60 8.83 -24.38
N ILE A 478 -17.78 8.28 -25.27
CA ILE A 478 -18.02 6.99 -25.91
C ILE A 478 -17.34 5.93 -25.05
N GLU A 479 -18.17 5.05 -24.48
CA GLU A 479 -17.72 3.88 -23.74
C GLU A 479 -17.54 2.71 -24.72
N ALA A 480 -16.28 2.36 -24.96
CA ALA A 480 -15.86 1.29 -25.85
C ALA A 480 -14.68 0.55 -25.19
N LEU A 481 -14.93 -0.70 -24.80
CA LEU A 481 -13.99 -1.55 -24.08
C LEU A 481 -12.61 -1.61 -24.77
N PRO A 482 -11.55 -1.97 -24.01
CA PRO A 482 -10.30 -2.42 -24.61
C PRO A 482 -10.56 -3.41 -25.76
N THR A 483 -9.68 -3.38 -26.77
CA THR A 483 -9.78 -4.17 -28.02
C THR A 483 -10.82 -3.70 -29.04
N MET A 484 -11.80 -2.85 -28.72
CA MET A 484 -12.84 -2.36 -29.65
C MET A 484 -12.38 -1.30 -30.68
N GLY A 485 -11.09 -1.28 -31.06
CA GLY A 485 -10.60 -0.43 -32.14
C GLY A 485 -10.50 1.08 -31.85
N LYS A 486 -10.91 1.58 -30.67
CA LYS A 486 -10.92 3.02 -30.24
C LYS A 486 -9.96 3.95 -31.02
N SER A 487 -8.65 3.76 -30.86
CA SER A 487 -7.61 4.63 -31.42
C SER A 487 -7.50 4.56 -32.95
N TYR A 488 -7.82 3.42 -33.59
CA TYR A 488 -7.92 3.30 -35.05
C TYR A 488 -9.21 3.93 -35.57
N SER A 489 -10.34 3.60 -34.95
CA SER A 489 -11.67 4.17 -35.27
C SER A 489 -11.70 5.70 -35.14
N ALA A 490 -10.90 6.27 -34.22
CA ALA A 490 -10.65 7.70 -34.14
C ALA A 490 -10.09 8.26 -35.46
N VAL A 491 -9.01 7.69 -36.01
CA VAL A 491 -8.40 8.15 -37.27
C VAL A 491 -9.30 7.87 -38.47
N LYS A 492 -9.91 6.69 -38.55
CA LYS A 492 -10.91 6.32 -39.57
C LYS A 492 -12.04 7.37 -39.65
N SER A 493 -12.57 7.82 -38.50
CA SER A 493 -13.62 8.84 -38.46
C SER A 493 -13.18 10.21 -39.00
N ILE A 494 -11.89 10.56 -38.90
CA ILE A 494 -11.35 11.81 -39.44
C ILE A 494 -11.32 11.74 -40.97
N ALA A 495 -10.89 10.60 -41.52
CA ALA A 495 -10.89 10.34 -42.97
C ALA A 495 -12.31 10.35 -43.56
N GLU A 496 -13.29 9.77 -42.85
CA GLU A 496 -14.69 9.74 -43.29
C GLU A 496 -15.37 11.11 -43.23
N THR A 497 -15.22 11.83 -42.11
CA THR A 497 -15.92 13.09 -41.88
C THR A 497 -15.20 14.32 -42.48
N THR A 498 -13.92 14.17 -42.84
CA THR A 498 -12.98 15.22 -43.26
C THR A 498 -13.00 16.43 -42.32
N LYS A 499 -13.02 16.19 -41.01
CA LYS A 499 -13.03 17.24 -39.98
C LYS A 499 -11.66 17.36 -39.31
N PRO A 500 -11.02 18.55 -39.34
CA PRO A 500 -9.75 18.74 -38.65
C PRO A 500 -9.93 18.46 -37.17
N THR A 501 -9.13 17.54 -36.67
CA THR A 501 -9.27 16.95 -35.33
C THR A 501 -7.94 17.04 -34.58
N THR A 502 -8.03 17.09 -33.26
CA THR A 502 -6.88 17.09 -32.34
C THR A 502 -7.05 15.93 -31.37
N ILE A 503 -6.12 14.98 -31.43
CA ILE A 503 -6.07 13.77 -30.61
C ILE A 503 -5.14 14.02 -29.43
N ALA A 504 -5.66 13.87 -28.21
CA ALA A 504 -4.93 14.02 -26.96
C ALA A 504 -4.83 12.68 -26.21
N THR A 505 -3.61 12.29 -25.80
CA THR A 505 -3.34 11.07 -25.02
C THR A 505 -2.16 11.26 -24.05
N GLY A 506 -2.25 10.62 -22.87
CA GLY A 506 -1.23 10.65 -21.81
C GLY A 506 0.12 10.04 -22.20
N ARG A 507 0.15 9.00 -23.05
CA ARG A 507 1.36 8.17 -23.29
C ARG A 507 1.99 8.32 -24.67
N GLY A 508 1.62 9.39 -25.35
CA GLY A 508 1.93 9.65 -26.75
C GLY A 508 3.31 9.26 -27.26
N ARG A 509 4.37 9.81 -26.64
CA ARG A 509 5.75 9.71 -27.15
C ARG A 509 6.46 8.38 -26.89
N LYS A 510 5.86 7.45 -26.13
CA LYS A 510 6.43 6.11 -25.94
C LYS A 510 6.09 5.19 -27.12
N GLU A 511 4.83 5.14 -27.54
CA GLU A 511 4.38 4.30 -28.66
C GLU A 511 3.23 4.91 -29.49
N GLN A 512 2.22 5.51 -28.82
CA GLN A 512 0.93 5.79 -29.45
C GLN A 512 1.00 6.85 -30.58
N TYR A 513 1.86 7.86 -30.48
CA TYR A 513 2.04 8.85 -31.55
C TYR A 513 2.65 8.24 -32.83
N ALA A 514 3.38 7.13 -32.76
CA ALA A 514 3.79 6.42 -33.98
C ALA A 514 2.55 5.85 -34.68
N ARG A 515 1.75 5.05 -33.95
CA ARG A 515 0.52 4.42 -34.48
C ARG A 515 -0.46 5.44 -35.07
N TYR A 516 -0.71 6.57 -34.38
CA TYR A 516 -1.59 7.62 -34.90
C TYR A 516 -1.07 8.28 -36.18
N ARG A 517 0.25 8.36 -36.37
CA ARG A 517 0.86 8.82 -37.63
C ARG A 517 0.75 7.75 -38.71
N ASP A 518 1.11 6.51 -38.41
CA ASP A 518 1.05 5.39 -39.35
C ASP A 518 -0.37 5.20 -39.94
N TRP A 519 -1.41 5.31 -39.10
CA TRP A 519 -2.82 5.27 -39.54
C TRP A 519 -3.26 6.51 -40.31
N ALA A 520 -2.74 7.70 -39.96
CA ALA A 520 -3.03 8.92 -40.71
C ALA A 520 -2.37 8.87 -42.11
N ASP A 521 -1.13 8.38 -42.21
CA ASP A 521 -0.44 8.09 -43.48
C ASP A 521 -1.20 7.05 -44.31
N GLU A 522 -1.69 5.96 -43.70
CA GLU A 522 -2.52 4.95 -44.35
C GLU A 522 -3.79 5.55 -44.99
N HIS A 523 -4.45 6.47 -44.27
CA HIS A 523 -5.61 7.21 -44.75
C HIS A 523 -5.28 8.46 -45.60
N SER A 524 -4.00 8.75 -45.85
CA SER A 524 -3.52 9.95 -46.57
C SER A 524 -3.98 11.28 -45.95
N LEU A 525 -3.97 11.37 -44.62
CA LEU A 525 -4.28 12.56 -43.82
C LEU A 525 -3.02 13.32 -43.44
N GLU A 526 -3.02 14.64 -43.58
CA GLU A 526 -1.88 15.47 -43.14
C GLU A 526 -1.85 15.55 -41.61
N HIS A 527 -0.75 15.14 -40.99
CA HIS A 527 -0.63 15.03 -39.53
C HIS A 527 0.49 15.88 -38.92
N TYR A 528 0.32 16.36 -37.69
CA TYR A 528 1.37 17.07 -36.94
C TYR A 528 1.43 16.65 -35.47
N THR A 529 2.63 16.26 -35.02
CA THR A 529 2.90 15.96 -33.60
C THR A 529 3.27 17.23 -32.85
N LEU A 530 2.51 17.56 -31.81
CA LEU A 530 2.70 18.79 -31.02
C LEU A 530 4.03 18.75 -30.22
N PRO A 531 4.79 19.86 -30.18
CA PRO A 531 6.08 19.93 -29.50
C PRO A 531 5.92 20.02 -27.97
N ALA A 532 6.73 19.26 -27.24
CA ALA A 532 6.70 19.15 -25.78
C ALA A 532 7.96 19.78 -25.18
N PHE A 533 7.79 20.61 -24.14
CA PHE A 533 8.85 21.48 -23.63
C PHE A 533 10.08 20.72 -23.13
N THR A 534 9.89 19.74 -22.25
CA THR A 534 10.95 18.92 -21.62
C THR A 534 11.70 18.00 -22.59
N HIS A 535 11.28 17.91 -23.85
CA HIS A 535 11.91 17.07 -24.87
C HIS A 535 12.49 17.91 -26.02
N ASP A 536 11.74 18.90 -26.51
CA ASP A 536 12.07 19.66 -27.71
C ASP A 536 12.86 20.94 -27.43
N CYS A 537 13.09 21.28 -26.16
CA CYS A 537 13.96 22.39 -25.74
C CYS A 537 15.31 21.84 -25.25
N PRO A 538 16.44 22.12 -25.94
CA PRO A 538 17.78 21.69 -25.54
C PRO A 538 18.24 22.11 -24.13
N THR A 539 17.61 23.14 -23.53
CA THR A 539 17.90 23.49 -22.14
C THR A 539 17.08 22.66 -21.16
N ALA A 540 15.82 22.34 -21.48
CA ALA A 540 14.94 21.60 -20.58
C ALA A 540 15.14 20.07 -20.64
N ASN A 541 15.77 19.56 -21.70
CA ASN A 541 16.04 18.12 -21.89
C ASN A 541 17.47 17.70 -21.46
N GLY A 542 18.28 18.64 -20.95
CA GLY A 542 19.64 18.37 -20.46
C GLY A 542 20.79 18.55 -21.47
N GLU A 543 20.55 18.80 -22.77
CA GLU A 543 21.63 18.98 -23.77
C GLU A 543 22.63 20.11 -23.43
N HIS A 544 22.22 21.07 -22.59
CA HIS A 544 23.05 22.18 -22.14
C HIS A 544 23.56 22.07 -20.67
N GLY A 545 23.44 20.90 -20.06
CA GLY A 545 23.93 20.61 -18.70
C GLY A 545 22.86 20.71 -17.61
N GLU A 546 23.06 19.92 -16.55
CA GLU A 546 22.09 19.67 -15.47
C GLU A 546 21.68 20.94 -14.73
N ASP A 547 22.62 21.80 -14.29
CA ASP A 547 22.33 23.10 -13.62
C ASP A 547 21.25 23.94 -14.34
N SER A 548 21.30 23.94 -15.67
CA SER A 548 20.37 24.71 -16.52
C SER A 548 19.04 23.99 -16.72
N ALA A 549 19.06 22.65 -16.79
CA ALA A 549 17.85 21.83 -16.84
C ALA A 549 17.09 21.92 -15.52
N ASP A 550 17.76 21.77 -14.37
CA ASP A 550 17.19 21.84 -13.03
C ASP A 550 16.61 23.22 -12.72
N THR A 551 17.29 24.29 -13.13
CA THR A 551 16.77 25.66 -12.96
C THR A 551 15.49 25.88 -13.79
N VAL A 552 15.45 25.36 -15.02
CA VAL A 552 14.25 25.40 -15.86
C VAL A 552 13.13 24.49 -15.33
N ALA A 553 13.47 23.30 -14.84
CA ALA A 553 12.55 22.34 -14.26
C ALA A 553 11.91 22.88 -12.98
N ARG A 554 12.67 23.53 -12.09
CA ARG A 554 12.13 24.19 -10.90
C ARG A 554 11.08 25.25 -11.26
N TRP A 555 11.37 26.15 -12.20
CA TRP A 555 10.39 27.16 -12.63
C TRP A 555 9.16 26.53 -13.30
N TYR A 556 9.35 25.51 -14.13
CA TYR A 556 8.26 24.81 -14.81
C TYR A 556 7.35 24.06 -13.82
N ASN A 557 7.94 23.34 -12.85
CA ASN A 557 7.23 22.64 -11.79
C ASN A 557 6.56 23.62 -10.80
N ALA A 558 7.09 24.84 -10.65
CA ALA A 558 6.43 25.93 -9.93
C ALA A 558 5.30 26.62 -10.73
N GLY A 559 4.97 26.11 -11.92
CA GLY A 559 3.87 26.59 -12.77
C GLY A 559 4.21 27.66 -13.80
N ALA A 560 5.50 27.98 -14.02
CA ALA A 560 5.87 28.88 -15.13
C ALA A 560 5.66 28.19 -16.48
N THR A 561 4.89 28.83 -17.37
CA THR A 561 4.73 28.32 -18.74
C THR A 561 6.07 28.34 -19.49
N PRO A 562 6.27 27.44 -20.47
CA PRO A 562 7.46 27.47 -21.33
C PRO A 562 7.68 28.82 -22.02
N GLN A 563 6.61 29.56 -22.33
CA GLN A 563 6.71 30.90 -22.92
C GLN A 563 7.23 31.94 -21.91
N GLN A 564 6.77 31.89 -20.66
CA GLN A 564 7.29 32.76 -19.58
C GLN A 564 8.77 32.46 -19.31
N ILE A 565 9.16 31.19 -19.23
CA ILE A 565 10.55 30.76 -19.00
C ILE A 565 11.50 31.37 -20.06
N HIS A 566 11.21 31.16 -21.35
CA HIS A 566 12.02 31.73 -22.45
C HIS A 566 11.99 33.27 -22.52
N LYS A 567 10.96 33.92 -21.96
CA LYS A 567 10.79 35.39 -21.97
C LYS A 567 11.53 36.07 -20.80
N PHE A 568 11.54 35.45 -19.63
CA PHE A 568 12.02 36.07 -18.39
C PHE A 568 13.40 35.57 -17.93
N ALA A 569 13.91 34.45 -18.47
CA ALA A 569 15.22 33.91 -18.11
C ALA A 569 16.36 34.95 -18.16
N GLU A 570 16.45 35.77 -19.22
CA GLU A 570 17.50 36.81 -19.31
C GLU A 570 17.42 37.83 -18.15
N SER A 571 16.21 38.17 -17.71
CA SER A 571 16.00 39.09 -16.58
C SER A 571 16.30 38.47 -15.21
N LYS A 572 16.19 37.14 -15.08
CA LYS A 572 16.35 36.40 -13.82
C LYS A 572 17.77 35.83 -13.64
N LEU A 573 18.42 35.40 -14.72
CA LEU A 573 19.79 34.85 -14.72
C LEU A 573 20.86 35.89 -15.10
N GLY A 574 20.45 37.02 -15.69
CA GLY A 574 21.37 37.99 -16.29
C GLY A 574 21.95 37.58 -17.66
N HIS A 575 21.49 36.45 -18.21
CA HIS A 575 21.82 35.95 -19.54
C HIS A 575 20.66 35.11 -20.12
N PRO A 576 20.49 35.05 -21.45
CA PRO A 576 19.48 34.18 -22.07
C PRO A 576 19.76 32.70 -21.80
N LEU A 577 18.73 31.86 -21.97
CA LEU A 577 18.88 30.40 -21.86
C LEU A 577 19.86 29.88 -22.92
N PRO A 578 20.65 28.84 -22.65
CA PRO A 578 21.57 28.24 -23.62
C PRO A 578 20.92 27.93 -24.98
N CYS A 579 19.69 27.42 -25.00
CA CYS A 579 18.93 27.14 -26.23
C CYS A 579 18.57 28.37 -27.08
N GLN A 580 18.80 29.59 -26.56
CA GLN A 580 18.59 30.88 -27.24
C GLN A 580 19.92 31.54 -27.68
N HIS A 581 21.09 30.95 -27.40
CA HIS A 581 22.38 31.58 -27.70
C HIS A 581 22.66 31.64 -29.21
N ASP A 582 22.30 30.60 -29.94
CA ASP A 582 22.46 30.52 -31.41
C ASP A 582 21.24 31.02 -32.21
N GLY A 583 20.19 31.51 -31.53
CA GLY A 583 19.00 32.08 -32.18
C GLY A 583 17.69 31.81 -31.43
N GLU A 584 16.65 31.43 -32.16
CA GLU A 584 15.37 31.02 -31.56
C GLU A 584 15.45 29.55 -31.10
N CYS A 585 14.95 29.28 -29.89
CA CYS A 585 14.90 27.93 -29.34
C CYS A 585 14.15 26.96 -30.28
N PRO A 586 14.68 25.74 -30.55
CA PRO A 586 14.03 24.73 -31.37
C PRO A 586 12.57 24.45 -30.99
N TYR A 587 12.26 24.28 -29.70
CA TYR A 587 10.89 24.15 -29.18
C TYR A 587 9.98 25.30 -29.60
N SER A 588 10.42 26.56 -29.42
CA SER A 588 9.64 27.74 -29.79
C SER A 588 9.40 27.81 -31.30
N SER A 589 10.39 27.43 -32.11
CA SER A 589 10.25 27.38 -33.56
C SER A 589 9.22 26.35 -34.03
N LYS A 590 9.12 25.19 -33.35
CA LYS A 590 8.14 24.14 -33.69
C LYS A 590 6.69 24.60 -33.48
N TRP A 591 6.43 25.60 -32.63
CA TRP A 591 5.08 26.17 -32.47
C TRP A 591 4.63 27.08 -33.64
N ARG A 592 5.49 27.36 -34.62
CA ARG A 592 5.21 28.22 -35.80
C ARG A 592 4.59 27.48 -37.00
N PHE A 593 3.88 26.38 -36.76
CA PHE A 593 3.03 25.71 -37.77
C PHE A 593 1.65 26.39 -37.86
N GLU A 594 0.94 26.26 -38.98
CA GLU A 594 -0.48 26.64 -39.07
C GLU A 594 -1.36 25.40 -38.83
N PRO A 595 -2.31 25.43 -37.87
CA PRO A 595 -3.15 24.25 -37.57
C PRO A 595 -3.99 23.78 -38.75
N ASP A 596 -4.47 24.70 -39.57
CA ASP A 596 -5.34 24.43 -40.72
C ASP A 596 -4.63 23.73 -41.89
N ASP A 597 -3.29 23.66 -41.87
CA ASP A 597 -2.49 22.89 -42.84
C ASP A 597 -2.53 21.37 -42.55
N TYR A 598 -3.12 20.93 -41.42
CA TYR A 598 -3.13 19.53 -40.97
C TYR A 598 -4.54 19.05 -40.60
N ASP A 599 -4.91 17.86 -41.06
CA ASP A 599 -6.14 17.15 -40.70
C ASP A 599 -6.09 16.62 -39.26
N VAL A 600 -4.92 16.16 -38.80
CA VAL A 600 -4.73 15.54 -37.47
C VAL A 600 -3.63 16.26 -36.69
N LEU A 601 -3.97 16.83 -35.53
CA LEU A 601 -2.96 17.22 -34.52
C LEU A 601 -2.88 16.12 -33.46
N ILE A 602 -1.67 15.75 -33.06
CA ILE A 602 -1.42 14.64 -32.14
C ILE A 602 -0.62 15.16 -30.93
N GLY A 603 -1.16 15.05 -29.73
CA GLY A 603 -0.56 15.66 -28.53
C GLY A 603 -0.93 15.01 -27.20
N HIS A 604 -0.37 15.57 -26.14
CA HIS A 604 -0.67 15.25 -24.73
C HIS A 604 -1.85 16.10 -24.24
N TYR A 605 -2.57 15.64 -23.21
CA TYR A 605 -3.71 16.35 -22.59
C TYR A 605 -3.40 17.83 -22.29
N SER A 606 -2.20 18.11 -21.75
CA SER A 606 -1.76 19.49 -21.45
C SER A 606 -1.61 20.42 -22.66
N HIS A 607 -1.66 19.94 -23.90
CA HIS A 607 -1.74 20.83 -25.06
C HIS A 607 -3.15 21.43 -25.24
N LEU A 608 -4.19 20.86 -24.62
CA LEU A 608 -5.56 21.37 -24.74
C LEU A 608 -5.77 22.73 -24.06
N TYR A 609 -4.86 23.16 -23.17
CA TYR A 609 -4.79 24.55 -22.68
C TYR A 609 -4.44 25.56 -23.78
N ASN A 610 -3.92 25.13 -24.93
CA ASN A 610 -3.56 26.01 -26.02
C ASN A 610 -4.69 26.10 -27.05
N GLU A 611 -5.43 27.21 -27.05
CA GLU A 611 -6.52 27.48 -28.00
C GLU A 611 -6.15 27.26 -29.46
N LYS A 612 -4.87 27.44 -29.83
CA LYS A 612 -4.35 27.20 -31.21
C LYS A 612 -4.60 25.77 -31.70
N VAL A 613 -4.65 24.77 -30.81
CA VAL A 613 -4.83 23.36 -31.20
C VAL A 613 -6.25 22.85 -30.96
N THR A 614 -7.13 23.65 -30.36
CA THR A 614 -8.51 23.25 -30.02
C THR A 614 -9.55 24.02 -30.81
N THR A 615 -9.32 25.31 -31.08
CA THR A 615 -10.27 26.21 -31.73
C THR A 615 -10.69 25.72 -33.11
N GLY A 616 -12.00 25.56 -33.32
CA GLY A 616 -12.58 25.14 -34.60
C GLY A 616 -12.38 23.68 -34.98
N ARG A 617 -11.60 22.91 -34.20
CA ARG A 617 -11.30 21.50 -34.41
C ARG A 617 -12.18 20.61 -33.52
N SER A 618 -12.40 19.37 -33.93
CA SER A 618 -12.92 18.35 -33.02
C SER A 618 -11.80 17.92 -32.06
N VAL A 619 -12.09 17.82 -30.77
CA VAL A 619 -11.09 17.41 -29.75
C VAL A 619 -11.42 16.00 -29.28
N LEU A 620 -10.52 15.06 -29.54
CA LEU A 620 -10.66 13.65 -29.18
C LEU A 620 -9.65 13.31 -28.08
N ILE A 621 -10.12 12.72 -26.99
CA ILE A 621 -9.33 12.42 -25.79
C ILE A 621 -9.38 10.91 -25.55
N ASP A 622 -8.24 10.24 -25.67
CA ASP A 622 -8.12 8.79 -25.48
C ASP A 622 -7.71 8.49 -24.03
N GLU A 623 -8.55 7.76 -23.30
CA GLU A 623 -8.53 7.50 -21.85
C GLU A 623 -8.73 8.74 -20.95
N PHE A 624 -9.05 8.51 -19.67
CA PHE A 624 -9.42 9.57 -18.72
C PHE A 624 -8.24 10.51 -18.38
N PRO A 625 -8.37 11.84 -18.56
CA PRO A 625 -7.25 12.77 -18.41
C PRO A 625 -7.14 13.43 -17.02
N GLY A 626 -7.92 13.00 -16.01
CA GLY A 626 -8.16 13.77 -14.78
C GLY A 626 -6.92 14.28 -14.02
N SER A 627 -5.85 13.48 -13.95
CA SER A 627 -4.60 13.89 -13.28
C SER A 627 -3.76 14.90 -14.06
N ALA A 628 -4.03 15.11 -15.35
CA ALA A 628 -3.31 16.09 -16.17
C ALA A 628 -3.85 17.52 -16.04
N TYR A 629 -4.97 17.69 -15.34
CA TYR A 629 -5.62 18.98 -15.06
C TYR A 629 -5.75 19.23 -13.55
N GLU A 630 -5.18 18.37 -12.71
CA GLU A 630 -5.13 18.53 -11.27
C GLU A 630 -3.71 18.89 -10.84
N THR A 631 -3.55 19.93 -10.02
CA THR A 631 -2.29 20.26 -9.34
C THR A 631 -2.51 20.27 -7.83
N THR A 632 -1.58 19.69 -7.08
CA THR A 632 -1.61 19.67 -5.60
C THR A 632 -0.50 20.55 -5.05
N LEU A 633 -0.79 21.30 -3.99
CA LEU A 633 0.19 22.00 -3.16
C LEU A 633 0.07 21.48 -1.73
N GLU A 634 1.20 21.11 -1.13
CA GLU A 634 1.25 20.50 0.19
C GLU A 634 2.52 20.85 0.97
N GLY A 635 2.47 20.64 2.29
CA GLY A 635 3.62 20.82 3.18
C GLY A 635 4.32 22.18 3.04
N GLU A 636 5.65 22.15 2.95
CA GLU A 636 6.48 23.36 2.77
C GLU A 636 6.18 24.09 1.45
N GLN A 637 5.79 23.37 0.39
CA GLN A 637 5.50 23.99 -0.90
C GLN A 637 4.27 24.89 -0.82
N LEU A 638 3.20 24.44 -0.15
CA LEU A 638 1.99 25.24 0.06
C LEU A 638 2.28 26.46 0.94
N SER A 639 2.94 26.27 2.08
CA SER A 639 3.17 27.35 3.03
C SER A 639 4.09 28.42 2.46
N ARG A 640 5.18 28.04 1.77
CA ARG A 640 6.07 29.00 1.10
C ARG A 640 5.38 29.71 -0.06
N ALA A 641 4.65 28.98 -0.92
CA ALA A 641 3.91 29.59 -2.04
C ALA A 641 2.96 30.70 -1.56
N VAL A 642 2.18 30.43 -0.52
CA VAL A 642 1.25 31.40 0.07
C VAL A 642 1.99 32.56 0.72
N SER A 643 2.97 32.31 1.59
CA SER A 643 3.70 33.37 2.28
C SER A 643 4.45 34.29 1.30
N THR A 644 5.15 33.74 0.30
CA THR A 644 5.84 34.53 -0.73
C THR A 644 4.89 35.43 -1.52
N PHE A 645 3.68 34.96 -1.85
CA PHE A 645 2.68 35.79 -2.53
C PHE A 645 2.11 36.90 -1.62
N LEU A 646 1.87 36.62 -0.34
CA LEU A 646 1.40 37.64 0.63
C LEU A 646 2.48 38.70 0.94
N GLU A 647 3.75 38.29 1.01
CA GLU A 647 4.90 39.21 1.15
C GLU A 647 5.03 40.17 -0.05
N ASP A 648 4.85 39.66 -1.27
CA ASP A 648 4.86 40.46 -2.50
C ASP A 648 3.63 41.38 -2.59
N GLU A 649 2.43 40.89 -2.21
CA GLU A 649 1.14 41.59 -2.33
C GLU A 649 0.57 42.03 -0.97
N ASN A 650 1.32 42.91 -0.31
CA ASN A 650 1.00 43.49 1.02
C ASN A 650 -0.28 44.35 1.12
N THR A 651 -1.15 44.34 0.11
CA THR A 651 -2.49 44.95 0.19
C THR A 651 -3.56 43.96 0.63
N ILE A 652 -3.28 42.66 0.62
CA ILE A 652 -4.11 41.62 1.25
C ILE A 652 -3.85 41.67 2.77
N PRO A 653 -4.90 41.65 3.63
CA PRO A 653 -4.76 41.82 5.08
C PRO A 653 -4.30 40.54 5.81
N PHE A 654 -3.28 39.86 5.29
CA PHE A 654 -2.62 38.68 5.87
C PHE A 654 -1.12 38.73 5.62
N ASP A 655 -0.30 38.49 6.64
CA ASP A 655 1.16 38.62 6.59
C ASP A 655 1.83 37.38 5.97
N ASP A 656 1.38 36.17 6.34
CA ASP A 656 1.95 34.89 5.88
C ASP A 656 0.91 33.74 5.90
N TYR A 657 1.30 32.53 5.49
CA TYR A 657 0.43 31.33 5.51
C TYR A 657 -0.13 31.00 6.90
N THR A 658 0.65 31.17 7.97
CA THR A 658 0.22 30.86 9.34
C THR A 658 -0.83 31.87 9.80
N ASP A 659 -0.55 33.16 9.63
CA ASP A 659 -1.50 34.22 9.93
C ASP A 659 -2.79 34.10 9.10
N LEU A 660 -2.69 33.70 7.82
CA LEU A 660 -3.85 33.37 6.99
C LEU A 660 -4.66 32.21 7.57
N ILE A 661 -4.04 31.08 7.92
CA ILE A 661 -4.75 29.91 8.44
C ILE A 661 -5.39 30.20 9.80
N GLU A 662 -4.70 30.91 10.70
CA GLU A 662 -5.22 31.26 12.02
C GLU A 662 -6.36 32.29 11.96
N ASN A 663 -6.32 33.23 11.02
CA ASN A 663 -7.21 34.40 11.01
C ASN A 663 -8.18 34.49 9.82
N ARG A 664 -8.22 33.51 8.90
CA ARG A 664 -9.19 33.47 7.78
C ARG A 664 -10.67 33.45 8.19
N GLU A 665 -10.98 33.15 9.44
CA GLU A 665 -12.35 33.22 10.00
C GLU A 665 -12.69 34.61 10.59
N ASP A 666 -11.77 35.59 10.55
CA ASP A 666 -12.08 37.01 10.83
C ASP A 666 -12.85 37.62 9.67
N ASP A 667 -14.15 37.85 9.85
CA ASP A 667 -15.07 38.42 8.85
C ASP A 667 -14.55 39.72 8.19
N ALA A 668 -13.82 40.56 8.92
CA ALA A 668 -13.32 41.83 8.40
C ALA A 668 -12.09 41.62 7.51
N ARG A 669 -11.10 40.86 7.99
CA ARG A 669 -9.89 40.54 7.21
C ARG A 669 -10.24 39.70 5.98
N ARG A 670 -11.06 38.67 6.16
CA ARG A 670 -11.57 37.81 5.08
C ARG A 670 -12.36 38.62 4.05
N GLY A 671 -13.23 39.52 4.49
CA GLY A 671 -14.02 40.38 3.61
C GLY A 671 -13.17 41.33 2.77
N GLU A 672 -12.15 41.96 3.37
CA GLU A 672 -11.22 42.84 2.65
C GLU A 672 -10.33 42.05 1.65
N ALA A 673 -9.86 40.86 2.03
CA ALA A 673 -9.12 39.98 1.12
C ALA A 673 -9.97 39.48 -0.06
N LEU A 674 -11.23 39.09 0.16
CA LEU A 674 -12.12 38.65 -0.91
C LEU A 674 -12.52 39.80 -1.85
N LEU A 675 -12.64 41.03 -1.34
CA LEU A 675 -12.83 42.23 -2.17
C LEU A 675 -11.61 42.51 -3.07
N TRP A 676 -10.39 42.25 -2.58
CA TRP A 676 -9.19 42.33 -3.42
C TRP A 676 -9.30 41.36 -4.62
N PHE A 677 -9.68 40.11 -4.39
CA PHE A 677 -9.88 39.14 -5.48
C PHE A 677 -11.07 39.47 -6.39
N GLU A 678 -12.08 40.21 -5.93
CA GLU A 678 -13.16 40.74 -6.78
C GLU A 678 -12.66 41.87 -7.70
N ASP A 679 -11.80 42.75 -7.20
CA ASP A 679 -11.24 43.90 -7.96
C ASP A 679 -10.11 43.49 -8.94
N TYR A 680 -9.26 42.52 -8.58
CA TYR A 680 -8.08 42.11 -9.36
C TYR A 680 -8.24 40.76 -10.10
N GLY A 681 -9.21 39.94 -9.72
CA GLY A 681 -9.45 38.60 -10.28
C GLY A 681 -8.67 37.48 -9.57
N VAL A 682 -9.07 36.24 -9.85
CA VAL A 682 -8.40 35.02 -9.36
C VAL A 682 -7.77 34.30 -10.54
N GLU A 683 -6.53 34.65 -10.84
CA GLU A 683 -5.74 34.07 -11.94
C GLU A 683 -4.40 33.54 -11.41
N THR A 684 -3.76 32.65 -12.18
CA THR A 684 -2.43 32.12 -11.84
C THR A 684 -1.34 33.14 -12.18
N ASP A 685 -0.46 33.48 -11.24
CA ASP A 685 0.68 34.36 -11.51
C ASP A 685 1.96 33.58 -11.80
N GLY A 686 2.18 33.24 -13.06
CA GLY A 686 3.43 32.60 -13.50
C GLY A 686 4.70 33.43 -13.31
N LEU A 687 4.65 34.67 -12.77
CA LEU A 687 5.84 35.39 -12.28
C LEU A 687 6.30 34.90 -10.90
N GLN A 688 5.39 34.44 -10.04
CA GLN A 688 5.70 33.88 -8.71
C GLN A 688 6.60 32.64 -8.81
N ALA A 689 6.45 31.85 -9.86
CA ALA A 689 7.31 30.70 -10.18
C ALA A 689 8.80 31.05 -10.39
N PHE A 690 9.16 32.35 -10.50
CA PHE A 690 10.55 32.83 -10.57
C PHE A 690 11.01 33.53 -9.27
N VAL A 691 10.29 33.35 -8.16
CA VAL A 691 10.65 33.81 -6.81
C VAL A 691 11.02 32.56 -5.99
N ASP A 692 11.98 32.67 -5.07
CA ASP A 692 12.39 31.51 -4.26
C ASP A 692 11.28 31.14 -3.26
N GLY A 693 10.77 29.91 -3.34
CA GLY A 693 9.58 29.47 -2.60
C GLY A 693 8.23 29.85 -3.21
N GLY A 694 8.19 30.66 -4.27
CA GLY A 694 6.95 31.08 -4.94
C GLY A 694 6.37 30.03 -5.89
N HIS A 695 5.06 30.11 -6.15
CA HIS A 695 4.35 29.19 -7.03
C HIS A 695 3.25 29.91 -7.82
N ALA A 696 3.01 29.55 -9.09
CA ALA A 696 2.04 30.24 -9.94
C ALA A 696 0.58 30.12 -9.45
N LEU A 697 0.26 29.03 -8.75
CA LEU A 697 -1.04 28.82 -8.09
C LEU A 697 -1.19 29.52 -6.73
N ALA A 698 -0.20 30.30 -6.25
CA ALA A 698 -0.31 30.96 -4.94
C ALA A 698 -1.56 31.87 -4.78
N PRO A 699 -1.96 32.71 -5.77
CA PRO A 699 -3.18 33.51 -5.66
C PRO A 699 -4.44 32.63 -5.58
N VAL A 700 -4.47 31.55 -6.37
CA VAL A 700 -5.53 30.53 -6.42
C VAL A 700 -5.64 29.78 -5.08
N ALA A 701 -4.50 29.45 -4.46
CA ALA A 701 -4.41 28.82 -3.15
C ALA A 701 -4.94 29.73 -2.03
N VAL A 702 -4.52 30.99 -1.99
CA VAL A 702 -5.02 31.99 -1.02
C VAL A 702 -6.53 32.20 -1.19
N TYR A 703 -7.01 32.36 -2.43
CA TYR A 703 -8.44 32.46 -2.69
C TYR A 703 -9.19 31.20 -2.23
N THR A 704 -8.65 30.01 -2.49
CA THR A 704 -9.26 28.74 -2.03
C THR A 704 -9.39 28.68 -0.51
N LEU A 705 -8.37 29.11 0.24
CA LEU A 705 -8.40 29.14 1.71
C LEU A 705 -9.39 30.15 2.29
N LEU A 706 -9.69 31.23 1.55
CA LEU A 706 -10.61 32.30 1.97
C LEU A 706 -12.05 32.11 1.49
N ALA A 707 -12.25 31.55 0.30
CA ALA A 707 -13.55 31.44 -0.36
C ALA A 707 -14.21 30.06 -0.19
N SER A 708 -13.53 29.09 0.43
CA SER A 708 -14.04 27.73 0.55
C SER A 708 -15.24 27.60 1.50
N GLU A 709 -16.15 26.72 1.11
CA GLU A 709 -17.28 26.24 1.90
C GLU A 709 -16.93 24.89 2.54
N LYS A 710 -17.25 24.72 3.82
CA LYS A 710 -16.98 23.49 4.60
C LYS A 710 -18.02 22.42 4.26
N LEU A 711 -17.57 21.28 3.72
CA LEU A 711 -18.46 20.16 3.37
C LEU A 711 -18.85 19.30 4.59
N GLY A 712 -18.08 19.36 5.67
CA GLY A 712 -18.37 18.67 6.94
C GLY A 712 -17.64 17.34 7.14
N ASN A 713 -16.90 16.86 6.13
CA ASN A 713 -16.11 15.62 6.12
C ASN A 713 -14.59 15.87 6.17
N GLY A 714 -14.17 17.00 6.74
CA GLY A 714 -12.77 17.47 6.74
C GLY A 714 -12.33 18.23 5.48
N TRP A 715 -13.12 18.14 4.39
CA TRP A 715 -12.84 18.84 3.13
C TRP A 715 -13.60 20.18 3.04
N GLU A 716 -12.97 21.14 2.38
CA GLU A 716 -13.57 22.42 2.01
C GLU A 716 -13.41 22.66 0.50
N ARG A 717 -14.35 23.39 -0.12
CA ARG A 717 -14.43 23.58 -1.57
C ARG A 717 -14.67 25.04 -1.95
N ALA A 718 -13.85 25.57 -2.84
CA ALA A 718 -14.03 26.88 -3.48
C ALA A 718 -14.29 26.71 -5.00
N ARG A 719 -15.19 27.53 -5.55
CA ARG A 719 -15.38 27.65 -7.01
C ARG A 719 -14.66 28.91 -7.49
N ILE A 720 -13.92 28.81 -8.58
CA ILE A 720 -13.03 29.89 -9.03
C ILE A 720 -13.52 30.40 -10.38
N GLY A 721 -14.02 31.63 -10.37
CA GLY A 721 -14.68 32.28 -11.52
C GLY A 721 -16.17 31.91 -11.71
N ASP A 722 -16.85 32.68 -12.57
CA ASP A 722 -18.31 32.63 -12.78
C ASP A 722 -18.82 31.43 -13.62
N ALA A 723 -17.91 30.65 -14.21
CA ALA A 723 -18.29 29.57 -15.09
C ALA A 723 -18.66 28.30 -14.31
N LEU A 724 -19.91 27.82 -14.42
CA LEU A 724 -20.19 26.40 -14.18
C LEU A 724 -19.40 25.60 -15.24
N GLY A 725 -18.24 25.07 -14.85
CA GLY A 725 -17.21 24.54 -15.74
C GLY A 725 -15.79 25.11 -15.53
N GLY A 726 -15.64 26.15 -14.70
CA GLY A 726 -14.35 26.74 -14.35
C GLY A 726 -13.57 25.94 -13.30
N GLN A 727 -12.44 26.52 -12.90
CA GLN A 727 -11.49 25.95 -11.95
C GLN A 727 -12.12 25.72 -10.56
N LEU A 728 -11.72 24.64 -9.89
CA LEU A 728 -12.18 24.26 -8.55
C LEU A 728 -10.98 24.11 -7.61
N GLY A 729 -11.02 24.81 -6.48
CA GLY A 729 -10.07 24.64 -5.39
C GLY A 729 -10.66 23.77 -4.28
N LEU A 730 -9.89 22.83 -3.77
CA LEU A 730 -10.21 22.03 -2.58
C LEU A 730 -9.15 22.26 -1.51
N PHE A 731 -9.54 22.24 -0.25
CA PHE A 731 -8.63 22.19 0.90
C PHE A 731 -8.93 20.96 1.77
N ASN A 732 -7.95 20.07 1.92
CA ASN A 732 -7.98 18.99 2.91
C ASN A 732 -7.43 19.54 4.24
N ARG A 733 -8.29 19.70 5.24
CA ARG A 733 -7.91 20.21 6.56
C ARG A 733 -7.00 19.26 7.33
N ALA A 734 -7.14 17.94 7.14
CA ALA A 734 -6.41 16.96 7.92
C ALA A 734 -4.92 16.93 7.54
N GLU A 735 -4.65 16.97 6.23
CA GLU A 735 -3.29 16.88 5.68
C GLU A 735 -2.67 18.25 5.33
N SER A 736 -3.42 19.35 5.50
CA SER A 736 -3.04 20.70 5.04
C SER A 736 -2.62 20.74 3.57
N ARG A 737 -3.45 20.14 2.71
CA ARG A 737 -3.24 20.08 1.24
C ARG A 737 -4.26 20.92 0.50
N ILE A 738 -3.83 21.60 -0.57
CA ILE A 738 -4.73 22.21 -1.56
C ILE A 738 -4.65 21.44 -2.86
N HIS A 739 -5.80 21.11 -3.44
CA HIS A 739 -5.89 20.57 -4.79
C HIS A 739 -6.64 21.57 -5.69
N VAL A 740 -6.09 21.85 -6.86
CA VAL A 740 -6.70 22.71 -7.87
C VAL A 740 -6.98 21.87 -9.11
N MET A 741 -8.25 21.71 -9.44
CA MET A 741 -8.71 21.19 -10.73
C MET A 741 -8.88 22.36 -11.69
N ASP A 742 -8.07 22.41 -12.74
CA ASP A 742 -8.01 23.49 -13.72
C ASP A 742 -8.32 22.96 -15.14
N PRO A 743 -9.59 22.85 -15.53
CA PRO A 743 -9.95 22.29 -16.84
C PRO A 743 -9.44 23.12 -18.02
N PRO A 744 -9.04 22.50 -19.15
CA PRO A 744 -8.51 23.21 -20.30
C PRO A 744 -9.59 24.03 -21.03
N SER A 745 -9.20 25.17 -21.60
CA SER A 745 -10.09 26.09 -22.33
C SER A 745 -10.51 25.56 -23.70
N ILE A 746 -11.40 24.55 -23.71
CA ILE A 746 -11.92 23.87 -24.91
C ILE A 746 -13.31 24.36 -25.34
N ASP A 747 -13.71 25.57 -24.93
CA ASP A 747 -15.02 26.15 -25.27
C ASP A 747 -15.19 26.51 -26.74
N TYR A 748 -14.08 26.78 -27.45
CA TYR A 748 -14.07 27.02 -28.89
C TYR A 748 -13.76 25.77 -29.73
N ALA A 749 -13.65 24.60 -29.09
CA ALA A 749 -13.64 23.33 -29.80
C ALA A 749 -15.00 23.11 -30.49
N ARG A 750 -14.97 22.46 -31.66
CA ARG A 750 -16.18 22.13 -32.42
C ARG A 750 -17.11 21.19 -31.65
N ASN A 751 -16.50 20.19 -31.02
CA ASN A 751 -17.08 19.19 -30.12
C ASN A 751 -15.94 18.45 -29.41
N VAL A 752 -16.25 17.83 -28.28
CA VAL A 752 -15.31 17.05 -27.48
C VAL A 752 -15.77 15.59 -27.41
N VAL A 753 -14.89 14.66 -27.78
CA VAL A 753 -15.13 13.22 -27.79
C VAL A 753 -14.16 12.55 -26.83
N GLY A 754 -14.66 12.10 -25.67
CA GLY A 754 -13.90 11.24 -24.76
C GLY A 754 -14.05 9.78 -25.18
N LEU A 755 -12.96 9.02 -25.23
CA LEU A 755 -12.95 7.59 -25.49
C LEU A 755 -12.41 6.85 -24.26
N ASP A 756 -13.24 6.03 -23.61
CA ASP A 756 -12.89 5.31 -22.39
C ASP A 756 -13.39 3.86 -22.48
N GLY A 757 -12.64 2.92 -21.90
CA GLY A 757 -13.10 1.54 -21.75
C GLY A 757 -14.19 1.39 -20.70
N THR A 758 -14.10 2.16 -19.62
CA THR A 758 -14.88 2.03 -18.39
C THR A 758 -14.99 3.42 -17.73
N PRO A 759 -15.76 4.35 -18.31
CA PRO A 759 -15.81 5.72 -17.85
C PRO A 759 -16.58 5.90 -16.54
N THR A 760 -16.20 6.96 -15.82
CA THR A 760 -17.04 7.57 -14.77
C THR A 760 -17.49 8.95 -15.24
N PRO A 761 -18.72 9.10 -15.80
CA PRO A 761 -19.15 10.33 -16.48
C PRO A 761 -19.08 11.61 -15.64
N GLU A 762 -19.27 11.51 -14.32
CA GLU A 762 -19.11 12.61 -13.37
C GLU A 762 -17.67 13.13 -13.32
N MET A 763 -16.67 12.24 -13.30
CA MET A 763 -15.26 12.60 -13.22
C MET A 763 -14.79 13.24 -14.53
N TRP A 764 -15.18 12.67 -15.67
CA TRP A 764 -14.96 13.24 -17.01
C TRP A 764 -15.56 14.65 -17.14
N ARG A 765 -16.75 14.88 -16.60
CA ARG A 765 -17.43 16.19 -16.61
C ARG A 765 -16.62 17.26 -15.88
N ILE A 766 -16.10 16.93 -14.69
CA ILE A 766 -15.28 17.81 -13.87
C ILE A 766 -13.94 18.09 -14.56
N ALA A 767 -13.20 17.04 -14.96
CA ALA A 767 -11.88 17.17 -15.56
C ALA A 767 -11.88 18.00 -16.86
N LEU A 768 -12.97 18.00 -17.63
CA LEU A 768 -13.11 18.76 -18.87
C LEU A 768 -13.91 20.07 -18.73
N GLY A 769 -14.37 20.43 -17.52
CA GLY A 769 -15.12 21.67 -17.29
C GLY A 769 -16.47 21.74 -18.03
N ARG A 770 -17.04 20.63 -18.51
CA ARG A 770 -18.23 20.65 -19.38
C ARG A 770 -19.52 20.54 -18.57
N ARG A 771 -20.50 21.41 -18.81
CA ARG A 771 -21.83 21.30 -18.14
C ARG A 771 -22.64 20.08 -18.57
N ARG A 772 -22.41 19.58 -19.78
CA ARG A 772 -23.08 18.43 -20.39
C ARG A 772 -22.06 17.65 -21.18
N PHE A 773 -22.01 16.35 -20.95
CA PHE A 773 -21.14 15.42 -21.65
C PHE A 773 -21.95 14.14 -21.79
N ASN A 774 -22.43 13.84 -23.00
CA ASN A 774 -23.39 12.75 -23.19
C ASN A 774 -22.66 11.40 -23.09
N HIS A 775 -23.08 10.50 -22.21
CA HIS A 775 -22.51 9.16 -22.17
C HIS A 775 -23.21 8.26 -23.21
N ARG A 776 -22.42 7.55 -24.02
CA ARG A 776 -22.89 6.64 -25.06
C ARG A 776 -22.11 5.31 -24.98
N PRO A 777 -22.69 4.24 -24.41
CA PRO A 777 -22.14 2.90 -24.57
C PRO A 777 -22.25 2.41 -26.01
N VAL A 778 -21.18 1.77 -26.51
CA VAL A 778 -21.19 1.09 -27.81
C VAL A 778 -21.85 -0.30 -27.73
N LEU A 779 -21.68 -0.99 -26.60
CA LEU A 779 -22.30 -2.28 -26.28
C LEU A 779 -23.12 -2.17 -24.99
N GLN A 780 -24.29 -2.82 -24.95
CA GLN A 780 -25.07 -3.03 -23.72
C GLN A 780 -24.42 -4.10 -22.83
N ASP A 781 -24.80 -4.18 -21.55
CA ASP A 781 -24.11 -5.02 -20.57
C ASP A 781 -24.10 -6.52 -20.95
N GLU A 782 -25.21 -7.03 -21.50
CA GLU A 782 -25.27 -8.41 -22.02
C GLU A 782 -24.33 -8.60 -23.23
N GLU A 783 -24.31 -7.64 -24.17
CA GLU A 783 -23.40 -7.66 -25.33
C GLU A 783 -21.93 -7.56 -24.92
N ARG A 784 -21.60 -6.92 -23.79
CA ARG A 784 -20.22 -6.85 -23.26
C ARG A 784 -19.76 -8.20 -22.72
N ALA A 785 -20.65 -8.94 -22.05
CA ALA A 785 -20.33 -10.28 -21.56
C ALA A 785 -20.13 -11.26 -22.72
N GLU A 786 -21.00 -11.21 -23.74
CA GLU A 786 -20.82 -11.93 -25.02
C GLU A 786 -19.50 -11.52 -25.70
N TYR A 787 -19.19 -10.22 -25.78
CA TYR A 787 -17.95 -9.75 -26.39
C TYR A 787 -16.68 -10.30 -25.71
N ILE A 788 -16.65 -10.31 -24.37
CA ILE A 788 -15.50 -10.85 -23.62
C ILE A 788 -15.35 -12.36 -23.84
N ARG A 789 -16.45 -13.13 -23.70
CA ARG A 789 -16.40 -14.59 -23.79
C ARG A 789 -16.20 -15.07 -25.22
N ASP A 790 -16.98 -14.56 -26.15
CA ASP A 790 -17.26 -15.19 -27.44
C ASP A 790 -16.53 -14.48 -28.60
N ALA A 791 -16.44 -13.15 -28.55
CA ALA A 791 -15.72 -12.36 -29.55
C ALA A 791 -14.20 -12.31 -29.30
N LEU A 792 -13.78 -12.24 -28.03
CA LEU A 792 -12.36 -12.24 -27.64
C LEU A 792 -11.82 -13.61 -27.22
N GLY A 793 -12.69 -14.54 -26.82
CA GLY A 793 -12.26 -15.85 -26.31
C GLY A 793 -11.64 -15.80 -24.91
N LEU A 794 -11.96 -14.79 -24.08
CA LEU A 794 -11.37 -14.64 -22.75
C LEU A 794 -12.06 -15.55 -21.73
N ARG A 795 -11.29 -16.48 -21.15
CA ARG A 795 -11.72 -17.38 -20.07
C ARG A 795 -11.16 -16.85 -18.75
N ILE A 796 -11.99 -16.13 -18.00
CA ILE A 796 -11.59 -15.48 -16.75
C ILE A 796 -11.84 -16.45 -15.58
N VAL A 797 -10.79 -16.80 -14.83
CA VAL A 797 -10.88 -17.67 -13.65
C VAL A 797 -10.71 -16.82 -12.40
N ARG A 798 -11.71 -16.76 -11.52
CA ARG A 798 -11.64 -15.95 -10.29
C ARG A 798 -11.03 -16.78 -9.16
N THR A 799 -9.96 -16.29 -8.54
CA THR A 799 -9.18 -17.10 -7.58
C THR A 799 -9.28 -16.67 -6.11
N THR A 800 -10.11 -15.68 -5.77
CA THR A 800 -10.36 -15.24 -4.38
C THR A 800 -11.66 -14.43 -4.23
N GLU A 801 -12.16 -14.33 -3.01
CA GLU A 801 -13.26 -13.43 -2.62
C GLU A 801 -12.78 -12.13 -1.95
N SER A 802 -11.49 -12.03 -1.64
CA SER A 802 -10.87 -10.81 -1.09
C SER A 802 -10.65 -9.74 -2.15
N VAL A 803 -10.76 -8.47 -1.77
CA VAL A 803 -10.46 -7.32 -2.64
C VAL A 803 -8.96 -7.22 -2.95
N LYS A 804 -8.08 -7.73 -2.08
CA LYS A 804 -6.60 -7.68 -2.22
C LYS A 804 -6.08 -6.30 -2.67
N SER A 805 -6.32 -5.25 -1.86
CA SER A 805 -5.91 -3.87 -2.18
C SER A 805 -4.41 -3.64 -1.99
N TYR A 806 -3.61 -3.91 -3.02
CA TYR A 806 -2.15 -3.86 -3.01
C TYR A 806 -1.59 -2.46 -3.36
N SER A 807 -2.30 -1.38 -3.00
CA SER A 807 -1.90 0.01 -3.29
C SER A 807 -2.16 0.97 -2.12
N ALA A 808 -2.02 0.46 -0.88
CA ALA A 808 -2.06 1.22 0.38
C ALA A 808 -1.05 2.41 0.44
N GLY A 809 -0.91 3.03 1.62
CA GLY A 809 0.22 3.92 1.97
C GLY A 809 1.40 3.14 2.55
N GLU A 810 2.63 3.65 2.43
CA GLU A 810 3.87 2.84 2.49
C GLU A 810 4.02 1.93 3.72
N ASP A 811 3.55 2.36 4.89
CA ASP A 811 3.69 1.65 6.17
C ASP A 811 2.63 0.56 6.40
N GLU A 812 1.50 0.59 5.70
CA GLU A 812 0.44 -0.43 5.84
C GLU A 812 0.51 -1.55 4.78
N ILE A 813 1.37 -1.43 3.75
CA ILE A 813 1.31 -2.32 2.56
C ILE A 813 2.05 -3.64 2.75
N ALA A 814 3.17 -3.65 3.49
CA ALA A 814 3.98 -4.88 3.64
C ALA A 814 3.15 -6.03 4.23
N ASN A 815 2.24 -5.72 5.15
CA ASN A 815 1.30 -6.66 5.77
C ASN A 815 0.05 -6.96 4.91
N ARG A 816 -0.08 -6.41 3.70
CA ARG A 816 -1.26 -6.58 2.81
C ARG A 816 -0.98 -7.35 1.53
N VAL A 817 0.26 -7.38 1.03
CA VAL A 817 0.65 -8.21 -0.13
C VAL A 817 0.96 -9.61 0.38
N THR A 818 0.17 -10.61 0.01
CA THR A 818 0.36 -11.99 0.51
C THR A 818 1.25 -12.80 -0.43
N VAL A 819 2.55 -12.44 -0.46
CA VAL A 819 3.57 -13.02 -1.36
C VAL A 819 3.51 -14.55 -1.41
N ASP A 820 3.46 -15.24 -0.28
CA ASP A 820 3.35 -16.71 -0.22
C ASP A 820 2.09 -17.28 -0.89
N GLU A 821 0.97 -16.58 -0.78
CA GLU A 821 -0.32 -16.98 -1.35
C GLU A 821 -0.34 -16.73 -2.86
N ASP A 822 0.21 -15.58 -3.26
CA ASP A 822 0.32 -15.15 -4.66
C ASP A 822 1.32 -16.04 -5.43
N ALA A 823 2.45 -16.41 -4.82
CA ALA A 823 3.42 -17.36 -5.37
C ALA A 823 2.83 -18.77 -5.50
N ALA A 824 2.11 -19.26 -4.49
CA ALA A 824 1.40 -20.55 -4.56
C ALA A 824 0.41 -20.59 -5.73
N LEU A 825 -0.32 -19.51 -5.97
CA LEU A 825 -1.20 -19.41 -7.13
C LEU A 825 -0.42 -19.42 -8.46
N LEU A 826 0.66 -18.66 -8.59
CA LEU A 826 1.45 -18.59 -9.82
C LEU A 826 2.10 -19.92 -10.17
N GLU A 827 2.71 -20.59 -9.20
CA GLU A 827 3.27 -21.95 -9.35
C GLU A 827 2.17 -22.96 -9.73
N ALA A 828 0.99 -22.90 -9.10
CA ALA A 828 -0.12 -23.80 -9.44
C ALA A 828 -0.69 -23.57 -10.86
N ILE A 829 -0.57 -22.34 -11.39
CA ILE A 829 -0.91 -22.03 -12.78
C ILE A 829 0.12 -22.66 -13.73
N ASP A 830 1.43 -22.56 -13.44
CA ASP A 830 2.46 -23.23 -14.25
C ASP A 830 2.31 -24.76 -14.22
N ASP A 831 2.14 -25.36 -13.04
CA ASP A 831 1.87 -26.80 -12.86
C ASP A 831 0.67 -27.29 -13.69
N THR A 832 -0.38 -26.46 -13.80
CA THR A 832 -1.63 -26.81 -14.49
C THR A 832 -1.51 -26.70 -16.01
N HIS A 833 -0.81 -25.69 -16.52
CA HIS A 833 -0.73 -25.39 -17.96
C HIS A 833 0.59 -25.83 -18.62
N GLY A 834 1.62 -26.15 -17.83
CA GLY A 834 2.99 -26.41 -18.30
C GLY A 834 3.66 -25.19 -18.93
N GLN A 835 3.27 -23.99 -18.47
CA GLN A 835 3.77 -22.71 -18.95
C GLN A 835 3.62 -21.62 -17.88
N LEU A 836 4.71 -20.86 -17.63
CA LEU A 836 4.71 -19.69 -16.77
C LEU A 836 3.70 -18.61 -17.26
N PRO A 837 2.84 -18.08 -16.38
CA PRO A 837 1.92 -16.98 -16.71
C PRO A 837 2.66 -15.64 -16.92
N ASP A 838 2.07 -14.76 -17.72
CA ASP A 838 2.42 -13.33 -17.73
C ASP A 838 1.60 -12.59 -16.65
N LEU A 839 2.25 -11.72 -15.86
CA LEU A 839 1.65 -11.09 -14.68
C LEU A 839 1.30 -9.60 -14.90
N ILE A 840 0.13 -9.18 -14.41
CA ILE A 840 -0.17 -7.78 -14.09
C ILE A 840 -0.46 -7.66 -12.58
N THR A 841 0.27 -6.80 -11.89
CA THR A 841 0.01 -6.49 -10.47
C THR A 841 0.17 -5.00 -10.15
N THR A 842 0.37 -4.59 -8.90
CA THR A 842 0.68 -3.20 -8.53
C THR A 842 2.19 -2.99 -8.52
N ALA A 843 2.68 -1.76 -8.74
CA ALA A 843 4.13 -1.51 -8.84
C ALA A 843 4.90 -1.88 -7.56
N ARG A 844 4.23 -1.89 -6.40
CA ARG A 844 4.82 -2.30 -5.13
C ARG A 844 4.76 -3.82 -4.91
N ALA A 845 3.70 -4.50 -5.33
CA ALA A 845 3.66 -5.96 -5.32
C ALA A 845 4.68 -6.54 -6.32
N GLU A 846 4.81 -5.94 -7.51
CA GLU A 846 5.86 -6.25 -8.48
C GLU A 846 7.25 -6.16 -7.85
N LYS A 847 7.55 -5.05 -7.13
CA LYS A 847 8.82 -4.93 -6.40
C LYS A 847 9.00 -6.03 -5.34
N LEU A 848 7.98 -6.31 -4.52
CA LEU A 848 8.08 -7.34 -3.48
C LEU A 848 8.26 -8.74 -4.06
N TYR A 849 7.65 -9.05 -5.22
CA TYR A 849 7.86 -10.33 -5.91
C TYR A 849 9.25 -10.42 -6.58
N ASP A 850 9.88 -9.29 -6.91
CA ASP A 850 11.26 -9.20 -7.40
C ASP A 850 12.25 -9.41 -6.24
N ASP A 851 12.03 -8.69 -5.13
CA ASP A 851 12.81 -8.79 -3.89
C ASP A 851 12.78 -10.22 -3.29
N GLU A 852 11.67 -10.95 -3.44
CA GLU A 852 11.44 -12.33 -2.97
C GLU A 852 11.61 -13.42 -4.06
N GLY A 853 12.13 -13.09 -5.25
CA GLY A 853 12.45 -14.05 -6.32
C GLY A 853 11.28 -14.66 -7.10
N VAL A 854 10.03 -14.48 -6.63
CA VAL A 854 8.79 -15.00 -7.24
C VAL A 854 8.65 -14.64 -8.73
N LEU A 855 9.15 -13.48 -9.16
CA LEU A 855 9.14 -13.09 -10.58
C LEU A 855 10.11 -13.90 -11.46
N GLU A 856 11.28 -14.30 -10.94
CA GLU A 856 12.26 -15.10 -11.71
C GLU A 856 11.81 -16.56 -11.82
N GLU A 857 11.09 -17.08 -10.81
CA GLU A 857 10.67 -18.49 -10.74
C GLU A 857 9.32 -18.77 -11.42
N HIS A 858 8.29 -17.95 -11.18
CA HIS A 858 6.88 -18.31 -11.48
C HIS A 858 6.19 -17.39 -12.50
N VAL A 859 6.94 -16.48 -13.16
CA VAL A 859 6.37 -15.47 -14.07
C VAL A 859 7.21 -15.35 -15.36
N SER A 860 6.57 -15.26 -16.53
CA SER A 860 7.29 -15.06 -17.79
C SER A 860 7.70 -13.60 -18.03
N ARG A 861 6.77 -12.66 -17.84
CA ARG A 861 7.00 -11.20 -17.81
C ARG A 861 6.00 -10.56 -16.86
N THR A 862 6.38 -9.40 -16.29
CA THR A 862 5.52 -8.59 -15.43
C THR A 862 5.21 -7.22 -16.04
N LYS A 863 4.05 -6.67 -15.65
CA LYS A 863 3.71 -5.24 -15.71
C LYS A 863 2.97 -4.85 -14.44
N HIS A 864 2.87 -3.56 -14.19
CA HIS A 864 1.96 -3.02 -13.19
C HIS A 864 0.81 -2.21 -13.80
N TYR A 865 -0.33 -2.10 -13.10
CA TYR A 865 -1.47 -1.27 -13.51
C TYR A 865 -1.06 0.14 -14.00
N GLY A 866 -0.12 0.76 -13.28
CA GLY A 866 0.43 2.08 -13.62
C GLY A 866 1.40 2.13 -14.82
N ASN A 867 1.82 1.01 -15.43
CA ASN A 867 2.61 0.98 -16.67
C ASN A 867 1.96 0.17 -17.82
N VAL A 868 0.98 -0.70 -17.56
CA VAL A 868 0.33 -1.53 -18.59
C VAL A 868 -0.61 -0.75 -19.53
N LEU A 869 -1.15 0.38 -19.07
CA LEU A 869 -2.02 1.24 -19.87
C LEU A 869 -1.31 1.68 -21.16
N GLY A 870 -1.88 1.29 -22.30
CA GLY A 870 -1.38 1.64 -23.63
C GLY A 870 -0.31 0.69 -24.22
N SER A 871 0.28 -0.22 -23.43
CA SER A 871 1.15 -1.28 -23.97
C SER A 871 0.32 -2.34 -24.71
N ASN A 872 0.97 -2.98 -25.69
CA ASN A 872 0.45 -4.14 -26.44
C ASN A 872 1.30 -5.40 -26.19
N GLU A 873 2.22 -5.40 -25.23
CA GLU A 873 3.15 -6.53 -24.99
C GLU A 873 2.45 -7.84 -24.64
N PHE A 874 1.27 -7.77 -24.01
CA PHE A 874 0.45 -8.95 -23.68
C PHE A 874 -0.62 -9.29 -24.74
N ALA A 875 -0.64 -8.61 -25.89
CA ALA A 875 -1.73 -8.72 -26.87
C ALA A 875 -1.86 -10.11 -27.51
N THR A 876 -0.78 -10.88 -27.55
CA THR A 876 -0.72 -12.24 -28.13
C THR A 876 -0.69 -13.35 -27.10
N GLU A 877 -0.75 -13.01 -25.81
CA GLU A 877 -0.46 -13.93 -24.71
C GLU A 877 -1.72 -14.64 -24.24
N ARG A 878 -1.58 -15.94 -23.95
CA ARG A 878 -2.69 -16.88 -23.76
C ARG A 878 -2.91 -17.31 -22.32
N LEU A 879 -1.95 -17.04 -21.45
CA LEU A 879 -1.99 -17.40 -20.04
C LEU A 879 -1.52 -16.18 -19.24
N GLY A 880 -2.45 -15.59 -18.49
CA GLY A 880 -2.19 -14.38 -17.72
C GLY A 880 -2.66 -14.49 -16.27
N ALA A 881 -2.01 -13.75 -15.38
CA ALA A 881 -2.44 -13.54 -14.01
C ALA A 881 -2.64 -12.04 -13.76
N VAL A 882 -3.74 -11.68 -13.08
CA VAL A 882 -3.99 -10.34 -12.56
C VAL A 882 -4.13 -10.44 -11.04
N ILE A 883 -3.11 -10.01 -10.31
CA ILE A 883 -3.02 -10.20 -8.85
C ILE A 883 -3.11 -8.85 -8.14
N GLY A 884 -4.02 -8.78 -7.16
CA GLY A 884 -4.30 -7.57 -6.40
C GLY A 884 -5.06 -6.49 -7.19
N SER A 885 -5.56 -5.49 -6.48
CA SER A 885 -6.29 -4.35 -7.02
C SER A 885 -5.71 -3.01 -6.55
N ARG A 886 -5.90 -1.95 -7.35
CA ARG A 886 -5.61 -0.58 -6.92
C ARG A 886 -6.71 -0.06 -6.01
N ASN A 887 -6.32 0.64 -4.94
CA ASN A 887 -7.23 1.33 -4.03
C ASN A 887 -6.45 2.49 -3.38
N PHE A 888 -6.80 3.72 -3.72
CA PHE A 888 -6.11 4.93 -3.25
C PHE A 888 -6.64 5.45 -1.90
N GLY A 889 -7.34 4.60 -1.15
CA GLY A 889 -7.89 4.94 0.17
C GLY A 889 -9.15 5.81 0.14
N PRO A 890 -9.71 6.12 1.32
CA PRO A 890 -10.93 6.92 1.45
C PRO A 890 -10.74 8.34 0.91
N ASP A 891 -9.59 8.97 1.14
CA ASP A 891 -9.36 10.38 0.79
C ASP A 891 -9.39 10.66 -0.71
N TYR A 892 -9.03 9.69 -1.56
CA TYR A 892 -9.27 9.79 -3.01
C TYR A 892 -10.77 9.89 -3.33
N VAL A 893 -11.61 9.11 -2.65
CA VAL A 893 -13.07 9.15 -2.81
C VAL A 893 -13.66 10.44 -2.24
N LYS A 894 -13.18 10.89 -1.07
CA LYS A 894 -13.57 12.18 -0.46
C LYS A 894 -13.22 13.36 -1.36
N LYS A 895 -12.02 13.39 -1.94
CA LYS A 895 -11.56 14.44 -2.87
C LYS A 895 -12.46 14.57 -4.09
N TRP A 896 -12.75 13.45 -4.76
CA TRP A 896 -13.66 13.46 -5.91
C TRP A 896 -15.11 13.76 -5.54
N GLY A 897 -15.57 13.36 -4.35
CA GLY A 897 -16.82 13.84 -3.75
C GLY A 897 -16.83 15.36 -3.61
N ALA A 898 -15.77 15.93 -3.03
CA ALA A 898 -15.64 17.37 -2.84
C ALA A 898 -15.59 18.15 -4.16
N TYR A 899 -14.94 17.64 -5.21
CA TYR A 899 -15.06 18.22 -6.56
C TYR A 899 -16.51 18.22 -7.07
N LEU A 900 -17.28 17.18 -6.76
CA LEU A 900 -18.69 17.04 -7.12
C LEU A 900 -19.68 17.79 -6.21
N ASP A 901 -19.21 18.51 -5.18
CA ASP A 901 -20.02 19.20 -4.17
C ASP A 901 -20.70 18.27 -3.13
N GLU A 902 -20.18 17.04 -2.98
CA GLU A 902 -20.76 15.99 -2.13
C GLU A 902 -19.83 15.64 -0.96
N ALA A 903 -20.36 15.69 0.26
CA ALA A 903 -19.65 15.32 1.48
C ALA A 903 -19.67 13.80 1.68
N ILE A 904 -18.70 13.10 1.09
CA ILE A 904 -18.61 11.64 1.12
C ILE A 904 -17.81 11.17 2.35
N GLU A 905 -18.32 10.13 3.01
CA GLU A 905 -17.68 9.38 4.10
C GLU A 905 -17.91 7.86 3.89
N PRO A 906 -17.02 6.98 4.37
CA PRO A 906 -17.27 5.54 4.36
C PRO A 906 -18.39 5.20 5.35
N GLN A 907 -19.33 4.39 4.88
CA GLN A 907 -20.42 3.83 5.68
C GLN A 907 -19.96 2.48 6.23
N PHE A 908 -19.73 2.43 7.54
CA PHE A 908 -19.49 1.18 8.25
C PHE A 908 -20.83 0.53 8.60
N PRO A 909 -21.05 -0.76 8.30
CA PRO A 909 -22.18 -1.48 8.88
C PRO A 909 -22.05 -1.49 10.41
N GLY A 910 -23.19 -1.46 11.10
CA GLY A 910 -23.23 -1.47 12.58
C GLY A 910 -22.69 -2.77 13.18
N GLU A 911 -22.47 -2.73 14.50
CA GLU A 911 -21.72 -3.72 15.32
C GLU A 911 -22.14 -5.21 15.19
N ASP A 912 -23.30 -5.50 14.58
CA ASP A 912 -23.84 -6.86 14.40
C ASP A 912 -23.35 -7.60 13.13
N LEU A 913 -22.61 -6.94 12.23
CA LEU A 913 -22.05 -7.58 11.04
C LEU A 913 -20.54 -7.80 11.20
N PRO A 914 -20.03 -9.04 11.06
CA PRO A 914 -18.60 -9.28 11.11
C PRO A 914 -17.91 -8.54 9.96
N LEU A 915 -16.82 -7.83 10.28
CA LEU A 915 -15.86 -7.31 9.32
C LEU A 915 -15.08 -8.49 8.71
N GLU A 916 -15.73 -9.25 7.85
CA GLU A 916 -15.06 -10.26 7.03
C GLU A 916 -14.06 -9.58 6.09
N ALA A 917 -12.86 -10.15 6.00
CA ALA A 917 -11.75 -9.63 5.21
C ALA A 917 -12.06 -9.67 3.70
N GLY A 918 -12.76 -8.64 3.22
CA GLY A 918 -13.25 -8.57 1.84
C GLY A 918 -14.48 -7.71 1.62
N VAL A 919 -15.17 -7.24 2.68
CA VAL A 919 -16.33 -6.34 2.52
C VAL A 919 -15.91 -5.04 1.81
N ARG A 920 -16.46 -4.81 0.60
CA ARG A 920 -16.27 -3.56 -0.15
C ARG A 920 -16.80 -2.39 0.70
N THR A 921 -15.92 -1.49 1.14
CA THR A 921 -16.32 -0.27 1.87
C THR A 921 -17.34 0.52 1.04
N ASP A 922 -18.51 0.73 1.61
CA ASP A 922 -19.59 1.50 0.99
C ASP A 922 -19.34 3.01 1.20
N TYR A 923 -19.45 3.81 0.15
CA TYR A 923 -19.34 5.27 0.20
C TYR A 923 -20.63 5.95 -0.30
N GLY A 924 -21.76 5.25 -0.26
CA GLY A 924 -23.01 5.66 -0.88
C GLY A 924 -22.94 5.66 -2.41
N GLU A 925 -24.04 6.07 -3.06
CA GLU A 925 -24.21 5.90 -4.50
C GLU A 925 -23.12 6.59 -5.35
N VAL A 926 -22.76 7.84 -5.01
CA VAL A 926 -21.74 8.64 -5.72
C VAL A 926 -20.33 8.15 -5.38
N GLY A 927 -20.03 7.95 -4.09
CA GLY A 927 -18.72 7.51 -3.64
C GLY A 927 -18.37 6.11 -4.15
N ASN A 928 -19.36 5.22 -4.22
CA ASN A 928 -19.17 3.91 -4.84
C ASN A 928 -18.79 4.03 -6.32
N ARG A 929 -19.41 4.93 -7.12
CA ARG A 929 -19.00 5.12 -8.53
C ARG A 929 -17.55 5.59 -8.66
N ILE A 930 -17.08 6.44 -7.75
CA ILE A 930 -15.67 6.86 -7.70
C ILE A 930 -14.78 5.68 -7.28
N ARG A 931 -15.20 4.87 -6.28
CA ARG A 931 -14.47 3.66 -5.87
C ARG A 931 -14.33 2.67 -7.04
N LYS A 932 -15.41 2.41 -7.78
CA LYS A 932 -15.41 1.54 -8.99
C LYS A 932 -14.38 1.99 -10.04
N HIS A 933 -14.21 3.30 -10.21
CA HIS A 933 -13.21 3.86 -11.13
C HIS A 933 -11.78 3.43 -10.80
N MET A 934 -11.40 3.48 -9.52
CA MET A 934 -10.03 3.15 -9.11
C MET A 934 -9.78 1.65 -8.93
N THR A 935 -10.81 0.87 -8.54
CA THR A 935 -10.72 -0.59 -8.38
C THR A 935 -11.18 -1.32 -9.65
N GLU A 936 -12.49 -1.38 -9.86
CA GLU A 936 -13.14 -2.41 -10.67
C GLU A 936 -12.93 -2.21 -12.17
N HIS A 937 -12.87 -0.94 -12.58
CA HIS A 937 -12.60 -0.53 -13.95
C HIS A 937 -11.16 -0.89 -14.37
N GLU A 938 -10.19 -0.71 -13.48
CA GLU A 938 -8.77 -0.95 -13.75
C GLU A 938 -8.42 -2.44 -13.75
N THR A 939 -9.01 -3.23 -12.85
CA THR A 939 -8.90 -4.71 -12.88
C THR A 939 -9.44 -5.29 -14.18
N LEU A 940 -10.58 -4.82 -14.68
CA LEU A 940 -11.09 -5.22 -15.99
C LEU A 940 -10.16 -4.76 -17.13
N GLN A 941 -9.69 -3.51 -17.10
CA GLN A 941 -8.77 -3.00 -18.13
C GLN A 941 -7.40 -3.69 -18.15
N ALA A 942 -6.95 -4.25 -17.04
CA ALA A 942 -5.78 -5.12 -16.94
C ALA A 942 -6.07 -6.53 -17.51
N THR A 943 -7.18 -7.15 -17.09
CA THR A 943 -7.61 -8.47 -17.57
C THR A 943 -7.72 -8.51 -19.10
N MET A 944 -8.28 -7.46 -19.72
CA MET A 944 -8.42 -7.33 -21.18
C MET A 944 -7.11 -6.91 -21.92
N ARG A 945 -5.93 -7.06 -21.30
CA ARG A 945 -4.62 -6.89 -21.96
C ARG A 945 -4.13 -8.18 -22.59
N PHE A 946 -4.42 -9.31 -21.96
CA PHE A 946 -4.16 -10.66 -22.49
C PHE A 946 -5.12 -10.97 -23.65
N GLY A 947 -4.72 -11.84 -24.58
CA GLY A 947 -5.57 -12.29 -25.70
C GLY A 947 -6.14 -11.18 -26.60
N ARG A 948 -5.55 -9.97 -26.58
CA ARG A 948 -6.11 -8.74 -27.18
C ARG A 948 -6.35 -8.85 -28.70
N ASP A 949 -5.66 -9.77 -29.36
CA ASP A 949 -5.78 -10.07 -30.78
C ASP A 949 -6.99 -10.94 -31.16
N GLY A 950 -7.86 -11.29 -30.20
CA GLY A 950 -9.10 -12.04 -30.43
C GLY A 950 -8.92 -13.56 -30.61
N ASN A 951 -7.72 -14.08 -30.37
CA ASN A 951 -7.44 -15.53 -30.42
C ASN A 951 -7.55 -16.22 -29.04
N GLY A 952 -8.25 -15.60 -28.07
CA GLY A 952 -8.48 -16.14 -26.73
C GLY A 952 -7.31 -16.01 -25.74
N ALA A 953 -7.63 -16.09 -24.45
CA ALA A 953 -6.65 -16.28 -23.37
C ALA A 953 -7.36 -16.78 -22.09
N VAL A 954 -6.66 -17.56 -21.28
CA VAL A 954 -7.04 -17.88 -19.90
C VAL A 954 -6.40 -16.82 -18.99
N VAL A 955 -7.22 -16.16 -18.16
CA VAL A 955 -6.72 -15.12 -17.23
C VAL A 955 -7.20 -15.42 -15.82
N TYR A 956 -6.26 -15.72 -14.93
CA TYR A 956 -6.52 -15.89 -13.51
C TYR A 956 -6.57 -14.53 -12.82
N VAL A 957 -7.67 -14.21 -12.15
CA VAL A 957 -7.88 -12.91 -11.48
C VAL A 957 -7.98 -13.11 -9.97
N HIS A 958 -6.91 -12.76 -9.28
CA HIS A 958 -6.76 -12.90 -7.84
C HIS A 958 -7.13 -11.62 -7.10
N THR A 959 -8.38 -11.18 -7.35
CA THR A 959 -9.03 -10.09 -6.63
C THR A 959 -10.54 -10.09 -6.94
N ASN A 960 -11.37 -9.86 -5.92
CA ASN A 960 -12.82 -9.70 -6.04
C ASN A 960 -13.21 -8.26 -6.47
N THR A 961 -12.51 -7.73 -7.47
CA THR A 961 -12.75 -6.41 -8.05
C THR A 961 -13.16 -6.46 -9.52
N LEU A 962 -13.48 -7.62 -10.09
CA LEU A 962 -14.18 -7.62 -11.38
C LEU A 962 -15.61 -7.04 -11.22
N PRO A 963 -16.11 -6.28 -12.21
CA PRO A 963 -17.52 -5.92 -12.28
C PRO A 963 -18.42 -7.15 -12.43
N ASP A 964 -19.56 -7.15 -11.74
CA ASP A 964 -20.45 -8.31 -11.60
C ASP A 964 -21.05 -8.84 -12.92
N TRP A 965 -20.99 -8.06 -14.01
CA TRP A 965 -21.44 -8.45 -15.36
C TRP A 965 -20.37 -9.20 -16.18
N VAL A 966 -19.11 -9.20 -15.73
CA VAL A 966 -18.00 -9.85 -16.44
C VAL A 966 -18.12 -11.38 -16.32
N PRO A 967 -18.08 -12.14 -17.43
CA PRO A 967 -18.26 -13.59 -17.38
C PRO A 967 -17.04 -14.28 -16.74
N THR A 968 -17.29 -15.07 -15.71
CA THR A 968 -16.31 -16.01 -15.12
C THR A 968 -16.47 -17.39 -15.77
N ALA A 969 -15.37 -18.01 -16.18
CA ALA A 969 -15.31 -19.34 -16.80
C ALA A 969 -14.97 -20.47 -15.79
N GLY A 970 -14.60 -20.12 -14.56
CA GLY A 970 -14.29 -21.07 -13.48
C GLY A 970 -13.86 -20.34 -12.21
N GLU A 971 -13.70 -21.09 -11.12
CA GLU A 971 -13.13 -20.60 -9.87
C GLU A 971 -11.79 -21.29 -9.55
N GLY A 972 -11.02 -20.67 -8.67
CA GLY A 972 -9.85 -21.27 -8.04
C GLY A 972 -9.71 -20.72 -6.62
N ARG A 973 -8.97 -21.42 -5.76
CA ARG A 973 -8.82 -21.04 -4.35
C ARG A 973 -7.44 -21.47 -3.85
N VAL A 974 -6.66 -20.54 -3.31
CA VAL A 974 -5.49 -20.90 -2.49
C VAL A 974 -6.04 -21.37 -1.15
N LEU A 975 -5.93 -22.67 -0.86
CA LEU A 975 -6.49 -23.27 0.35
C LEU A 975 -5.57 -23.04 1.55
N LYS A 976 -4.25 -23.06 1.32
CA LYS A 976 -3.24 -22.93 2.39
C LYS A 976 -1.83 -22.71 1.86
N THR A 977 -1.07 -21.79 2.46
CA THR A 977 0.36 -21.60 2.21
C THR A 977 1.25 -22.48 3.11
N TRP A 978 2.48 -22.73 2.68
CA TRP A 978 3.52 -23.40 3.45
C TRP A 978 4.33 -22.39 4.27
N SER A 979 4.50 -22.70 5.55
CA SER A 979 5.54 -22.08 6.39
C SER A 979 6.93 -22.51 5.91
N ASP A 980 7.97 -21.72 6.12
CA ASP A 980 9.36 -22.00 5.72
C ASP A 980 9.82 -23.41 6.13
N GLY A 981 9.59 -23.80 7.39
CA GLY A 981 9.90 -25.14 7.89
C GLY A 981 9.11 -26.29 7.24
N MET A 982 8.05 -26.00 6.48
CA MET A 982 7.36 -26.96 5.60
C MET A 982 8.03 -26.99 4.23
N ARG A 983 8.42 -25.84 3.66
CA ARG A 983 9.18 -25.73 2.40
C ARG A 983 10.51 -26.48 2.51
N GLN A 984 11.31 -26.16 3.52
CA GLN A 984 12.55 -26.87 3.89
C GLN A 984 12.36 -28.40 3.97
N VAL A 985 11.22 -28.86 4.50
CA VAL A 985 10.90 -30.29 4.62
C VAL A 985 10.49 -30.92 3.30
N ILE A 986 9.86 -30.18 2.38
CA ILE A 986 9.51 -30.65 1.04
C ILE A 986 10.77 -30.72 0.17
N GLU A 987 11.57 -29.65 0.14
CA GLU A 987 12.86 -29.57 -0.57
C GLU A 987 13.79 -30.72 -0.17
N ALA A 988 14.11 -30.83 1.13
CA ALA A 988 14.96 -31.90 1.66
C ALA A 988 14.40 -33.32 1.43
N ALA A 989 13.08 -33.45 1.25
CA ALA A 989 12.44 -34.73 0.96
C ALA A 989 12.44 -35.07 -0.54
N ARG A 990 12.53 -34.07 -1.44
CA ARG A 990 12.71 -34.29 -2.89
C ARG A 990 14.13 -34.81 -3.22
N ASP A 991 15.13 -34.42 -2.44
CA ASP A 991 16.52 -34.90 -2.57
C ASP A 991 16.74 -36.37 -2.16
N LEU A 992 15.75 -37.01 -1.50
CA LEU A 992 15.90 -38.33 -0.88
C LEU A 992 14.83 -39.31 -1.40
N ASP A 993 15.20 -40.51 -1.86
CA ASP A 993 14.21 -41.56 -2.25
C ASP A 993 13.49 -42.15 -1.02
N LYS A 994 14.26 -42.40 0.07
CA LYS A 994 13.78 -43.00 1.31
C LYS A 994 14.56 -42.47 2.50
N TRP A 995 13.87 -42.04 3.53
CA TRP A 995 14.48 -41.37 4.69
C TRP A 995 13.73 -41.68 5.99
N THR A 996 14.44 -41.55 7.11
CA THR A 996 13.84 -41.43 8.45
C THR A 996 13.67 -39.96 8.82
N THR A 997 12.83 -39.68 9.84
CA THR A 997 12.65 -38.31 10.34
C THR A 997 13.97 -37.68 10.82
N ALA A 998 14.86 -38.47 11.41
CA ALA A 998 16.15 -37.99 11.91
C ALA A 998 17.18 -37.71 10.80
N GLU A 999 17.08 -38.41 9.66
CA GLU A 999 17.91 -38.11 8.48
C GLU A 999 17.45 -36.83 7.80
N LEU A 1000 16.12 -36.62 7.68
CA LEU A 1000 15.58 -35.38 7.11
C LEU A 1000 15.85 -34.16 8.00
N ALA A 1001 15.69 -34.30 9.33
CA ALA A 1001 16.01 -33.25 10.29
C ALA A 1001 17.51 -32.99 10.49
N ALA A 1002 18.37 -33.69 9.73
CA ALA A 1002 19.81 -33.43 9.65
C ALA A 1002 20.23 -33.01 8.23
N HIS A 1003 19.27 -32.75 7.33
CA HIS A 1003 19.54 -32.22 6.00
C HIS A 1003 20.03 -30.76 6.09
N PRO A 1004 21.01 -30.31 5.29
CA PRO A 1004 21.51 -28.93 5.35
C PRO A 1004 20.43 -27.86 5.14
N ALA A 1005 19.40 -28.15 4.33
CA ALA A 1005 18.27 -27.25 4.09
C ALA A 1005 17.22 -27.22 5.21
N VAL A 1006 17.37 -27.99 6.29
CA VAL A 1006 16.35 -28.10 7.36
C VAL A 1006 16.89 -27.55 8.68
N GLU A 1007 16.40 -26.38 9.07
CA GLU A 1007 16.79 -25.70 10.32
C GLU A 1007 15.85 -26.05 11.49
N ILE A 1008 14.62 -26.47 11.18
CA ILE A 1008 13.61 -26.80 12.19
C ILE A 1008 13.88 -28.13 12.90
N GLY A 1009 13.53 -28.21 14.18
CA GLY A 1009 13.80 -29.39 14.99
C GLY A 1009 13.01 -30.65 14.57
N GLU A 1010 13.57 -31.84 14.81
CA GLU A 1010 13.00 -33.16 14.44
C GLU A 1010 11.50 -33.33 14.81
N ARG A 1011 11.04 -32.71 15.91
CA ARG A 1011 9.63 -32.72 16.32
C ARG A 1011 8.71 -31.97 15.34
N GLN A 1012 9.15 -30.83 14.82
CA GLN A 1012 8.43 -30.08 13.78
C GLN A 1012 8.51 -30.82 12.46
N VAL A 1013 9.70 -31.26 12.03
CA VAL A 1013 9.90 -32.08 10.82
C VAL A 1013 8.94 -33.26 10.77
N ARG A 1014 8.83 -34.01 11.88
CA ARG A 1014 7.85 -35.11 11.99
C ARG A 1014 6.41 -34.66 11.82
N THR A 1015 6.05 -33.48 12.34
CA THR A 1015 4.69 -32.92 12.25
C THR A 1015 4.36 -32.52 10.82
N HIS A 1016 5.32 -31.98 10.07
CA HIS A 1016 5.19 -31.69 8.63
C HIS A 1016 5.05 -32.97 7.81
N LEU A 1017 5.90 -33.98 8.05
CA LEU A 1017 5.80 -35.31 7.41
C LEU A 1017 4.46 -36.01 7.66
N TRP A 1018 3.86 -35.86 8.85
CA TRP A 1018 2.51 -36.37 9.11
C TRP A 1018 1.44 -35.67 8.25
N ARG A 1019 1.50 -34.35 8.09
CA ARG A 1019 0.58 -33.60 7.22
C ARG A 1019 0.69 -34.03 5.75
N LEU A 1020 1.89 -34.36 5.29
CA LEU A 1020 2.12 -34.88 3.93
C LEU A 1020 1.59 -36.32 3.76
N VAL A 1021 1.63 -37.16 4.79
CA VAL A 1021 0.97 -38.48 4.76
C VAL A 1021 -0.55 -38.37 4.80
N ASP A 1022 -1.12 -37.43 5.58
CA ASP A 1022 -2.57 -37.20 5.64
C ASP A 1022 -3.13 -36.69 4.29
N ARG A 1023 -2.25 -36.20 3.39
CA ARG A 1023 -2.54 -35.79 2.00
C ARG A 1023 -2.20 -36.84 0.94
N GLU A 1024 -1.85 -38.06 1.34
CA GLU A 1024 -1.52 -39.18 0.44
C GLU A 1024 -0.30 -38.95 -0.50
N VAL A 1025 0.51 -37.90 -0.29
CA VAL A 1025 1.71 -37.59 -1.09
C VAL A 1025 3.01 -38.23 -0.56
N LEU A 1026 2.99 -38.70 0.70
CA LEU A 1026 4.04 -39.56 1.25
C LEU A 1026 3.46 -40.88 1.73
N SER A 1027 4.22 -41.96 1.52
CA SER A 1027 3.96 -43.26 2.11
C SER A 1027 4.85 -43.49 3.34
N ARG A 1028 4.35 -44.26 4.31
CA ARG A 1028 5.02 -44.49 5.60
C ARG A 1028 5.06 -45.96 5.97
N ARG A 1029 6.24 -46.43 6.37
CA ARG A 1029 6.48 -47.79 6.86
C ARG A 1029 7.10 -47.76 8.25
N THR A 1030 6.60 -48.60 9.16
CA THR A 1030 7.20 -48.77 10.49
C THR A 1030 8.37 -49.75 10.42
N GLU A 1031 9.56 -49.31 10.83
CA GLU A 1031 10.73 -50.18 11.00
C GLU A 1031 11.33 -50.02 12.41
N GLY A 1032 11.30 -51.10 13.19
CA GLY A 1032 11.71 -51.08 14.60
C GLY A 1032 10.82 -50.15 15.44
N ASN A 1033 11.44 -49.16 16.07
CA ASN A 1033 10.76 -48.11 16.86
C ASN A 1033 10.56 -46.80 16.07
N GLY A 1034 10.91 -46.76 14.78
CA GLY A 1034 10.88 -45.57 13.95
C GLY A 1034 9.97 -45.69 12.73
N TYR A 1035 9.88 -44.59 11.97
CA TYR A 1035 9.20 -44.52 10.69
C TYR A 1035 10.22 -44.26 9.58
N VAL A 1036 10.11 -45.02 8.51
CA VAL A 1036 10.72 -44.75 7.21
C VAL A 1036 9.63 -44.17 6.32
N TRP A 1037 9.94 -43.03 5.70
CA TRP A 1037 9.09 -42.31 4.77
C TRP A 1037 9.63 -42.54 3.36
N GLN A 1038 8.74 -42.52 2.38
CA GLN A 1038 9.07 -42.68 0.97
C GLN A 1038 8.12 -41.80 0.15
N ASP A 1039 8.65 -41.15 -0.88
CA ASP A 1039 7.87 -40.42 -1.88
C ASP A 1039 6.79 -41.32 -2.53
N ASP A 1040 5.55 -40.82 -2.60
CA ASP A 1040 4.41 -41.41 -3.32
C ASP A 1040 3.72 -40.37 -4.25
N GLY A 1041 4.23 -39.12 -4.32
CA GLY A 1041 3.60 -37.99 -5.01
C GLY A 1041 4.15 -36.60 -4.70
N LEU A 1042 5.27 -36.46 -4.00
CA LEU A 1042 5.88 -35.20 -3.55
C LEU A 1042 6.30 -34.27 -4.71
N HIS A 1043 6.63 -34.84 -5.88
CA HIS A 1043 6.87 -34.12 -7.14
C HIS A 1043 5.61 -33.44 -7.74
N ARG A 1044 4.49 -33.44 -7.03
CA ARG A 1044 3.22 -32.78 -7.38
C ARG A 1044 2.71 -31.89 -6.25
N VAL A 1045 3.54 -31.71 -5.23
CA VAL A 1045 3.27 -30.80 -4.12
C VAL A 1045 3.95 -29.50 -4.49
N ASN A 1046 3.13 -28.51 -4.83
CA ASN A 1046 3.50 -27.12 -4.98
C ASN A 1046 4.29 -26.64 -3.74
N ASP A 1047 5.38 -25.92 -3.96
CA ASP A 1047 6.37 -25.51 -2.97
C ASP A 1047 5.91 -24.32 -2.12
N HIS A 1048 4.93 -23.56 -2.58
CA HIS A 1048 4.42 -22.39 -1.88
C HIS A 1048 3.11 -22.66 -1.12
N GLY A 1049 2.29 -23.61 -1.55
CA GLY A 1049 1.00 -23.92 -0.93
C GLY A 1049 0.20 -25.08 -1.55
N GLU A 1050 -1.09 -25.12 -1.22
CA GLU A 1050 -2.11 -25.99 -1.80
C GLU A 1050 -3.18 -25.10 -2.42
N VAL A 1051 -3.34 -25.25 -3.73
CA VAL A 1051 -4.25 -24.47 -4.55
C VAL A 1051 -5.17 -25.44 -5.28
N GLU A 1052 -6.46 -25.16 -5.23
CA GLU A 1052 -7.48 -25.85 -6.02
C GLU A 1052 -7.85 -24.93 -7.19
N LEU A 1053 -7.61 -25.38 -8.41
CA LEU A 1053 -8.05 -24.69 -9.63
C LEU A 1053 -9.10 -25.58 -10.28
N ASP A 1054 -10.33 -25.09 -10.43
CA ASP A 1054 -11.38 -25.88 -11.07
C ASP A 1054 -11.01 -26.14 -12.54
N PRO A 1055 -11.20 -27.37 -13.04
CA PRO A 1055 -11.10 -27.62 -14.47
C PRO A 1055 -12.17 -26.77 -15.17
N ILE A 1056 -11.74 -25.93 -16.11
CA ILE A 1056 -12.62 -25.02 -16.87
C ILE A 1056 -13.72 -25.86 -17.55
N GLU A 1057 -15.00 -25.59 -17.23
CA GLU A 1057 -16.12 -26.36 -17.77
C GLU A 1057 -16.34 -26.00 -19.26
N ASP A 1058 -15.92 -26.91 -20.15
CA ASP A 1058 -16.20 -26.87 -21.58
C ASP A 1058 -17.66 -27.29 -21.87
N ASP A 1059 -18.60 -26.37 -21.70
CA ASP A 1059 -20.04 -26.58 -21.96
C ASP A 1059 -20.37 -26.96 -23.44
N ASP A 1060 -19.41 -26.82 -24.37
CA ASP A 1060 -19.58 -27.03 -25.81
C ASP A 1060 -19.05 -28.39 -26.34
N LEU A 1061 -18.39 -29.21 -25.52
CA LEU A 1061 -17.87 -30.51 -25.97
C LEU A 1061 -18.95 -31.59 -25.96
N ASN A 1062 -19.20 -32.21 -27.12
CA ASN A 1062 -20.17 -33.29 -27.23
C ASN A 1062 -19.64 -34.60 -26.59
N GLY A 1063 -20.56 -35.46 -26.14
CA GLY A 1063 -20.24 -36.56 -25.23
C GLY A 1063 -19.33 -37.68 -25.74
N ASP A 1064 -18.98 -37.71 -27.04
CA ASP A 1064 -17.94 -38.61 -27.56
C ASP A 1064 -16.52 -38.01 -27.40
N GLU A 1065 -16.37 -36.68 -27.38
CA GLU A 1065 -15.11 -35.96 -27.19
C GLU A 1065 -14.71 -35.85 -25.72
N SER A 1066 -15.66 -35.57 -24.80
CA SER A 1066 -15.39 -35.66 -23.35
C SER A 1066 -14.92 -37.06 -22.95
N ALA A 1067 -15.39 -38.10 -23.65
CA ALA A 1067 -14.95 -39.47 -23.45
C ALA A 1067 -13.55 -39.75 -24.02
N GLU A 1068 -12.99 -38.90 -24.88
CA GLU A 1068 -11.61 -38.99 -25.37
C GLU A 1068 -10.65 -38.21 -24.46
N VAL A 1069 -11.03 -37.02 -23.99
CA VAL A 1069 -10.30 -36.26 -22.95
C VAL A 1069 -10.18 -37.08 -21.65
N ALA A 1070 -11.27 -37.71 -21.19
CA ALA A 1070 -11.26 -38.61 -20.03
C ALA A 1070 -10.46 -39.92 -20.24
N ARG A 1071 -10.01 -40.21 -21.46
CA ARG A 1071 -9.07 -41.31 -21.76
C ARG A 1071 -7.62 -40.86 -21.79
N ILE A 1072 -7.35 -39.58 -22.02
CA ILE A 1072 -6.00 -38.99 -22.05
C ILE A 1072 -5.49 -38.75 -20.61
N THR A 1073 -6.36 -38.36 -19.68
CA THR A 1073 -6.07 -38.21 -18.23
C THR A 1073 -5.78 -39.53 -17.49
N HIS A 1074 -5.62 -40.65 -18.20
CA HIS A 1074 -5.34 -41.97 -17.62
C HIS A 1074 -4.06 -42.65 -18.11
N TYR A 1075 -3.04 -41.87 -18.47
CA TYR A 1075 -1.68 -42.37 -18.76
C TYR A 1075 -0.63 -41.92 -17.73
N ARG A 1076 -0.67 -42.56 -16.55
CA ARG A 1076 0.43 -42.54 -15.56
C ARG A 1076 1.63 -43.33 -16.10
N TRP A 1077 2.82 -42.74 -16.16
CA TRP A 1077 4.07 -43.47 -16.46
C TRP A 1077 4.62 -44.14 -15.19
N ASP A 1078 4.34 -45.43 -15.01
CA ASP A 1078 5.07 -46.27 -14.04
C ASP A 1078 6.35 -46.83 -14.68
N PHE A 1079 7.51 -46.23 -14.41
CA PHE A 1079 8.82 -46.83 -14.70
C PHE A 1079 9.30 -47.70 -13.53
N TRP A 1080 8.88 -48.98 -13.52
CA TRP A 1080 9.54 -49.99 -12.68
C TRP A 1080 10.49 -50.86 -13.50
N THR A 1081 11.78 -50.53 -13.45
CA THR A 1081 12.84 -51.46 -13.89
C THR A 1081 12.88 -52.68 -12.97
N SER A 1082 12.34 -53.80 -13.42
CA SER A 1082 12.63 -55.11 -12.84
C SER A 1082 12.95 -56.11 -13.94
N GLY A 1083 14.21 -56.52 -13.99
CA GLY A 1083 14.61 -57.64 -14.83
C GLY A 1083 14.39 -58.95 -14.08
N ASP A 1084 13.64 -59.88 -14.67
CA ASP A 1084 14.22 -61.18 -14.98
C ASP A 1084 13.47 -61.88 -16.13
N THR A 1085 14.16 -62.84 -16.72
CA THR A 1085 13.78 -63.76 -17.77
C THR A 1085 12.39 -64.41 -17.63
N HIS A 1086 11.62 -64.46 -18.72
CA HIS A 1086 11.25 -65.74 -19.34
C HIS A 1086 10.66 -65.63 -20.76
N ARG A 1087 10.93 -66.66 -21.59
CA ARG A 1087 10.46 -66.80 -22.98
C ARG A 1087 8.96 -67.14 -23.04
N LEU A 1088 8.27 -66.78 -24.14
CA LEU A 1088 7.84 -67.73 -25.20
C LEU A 1088 6.98 -67.12 -26.34
N ARG A 1089 7.39 -67.42 -27.59
CA ARG A 1089 6.57 -67.68 -28.80
C ARG A 1089 5.67 -66.59 -29.43
N GLN A 1090 6.09 -66.16 -30.63
CA GLN A 1090 5.18 -65.93 -31.78
C GLN A 1090 4.40 -67.22 -32.13
N PRO A 1091 3.28 -67.10 -32.87
CA PRO A 1091 3.36 -67.47 -34.29
C PRO A 1091 2.52 -66.62 -35.28
N THR A 1092 3.18 -66.25 -36.38
CA THR A 1092 2.75 -66.26 -37.80
C THR A 1092 1.51 -65.50 -38.30
N GLU A 1093 1.78 -64.79 -39.40
CA GLU A 1093 0.87 -64.35 -40.47
C GLU A 1093 -0.06 -65.46 -40.99
N ASP A 1094 -1.29 -65.10 -41.42
CA ASP A 1094 -1.77 -65.28 -42.82
C ASP A 1094 -3.30 -65.08 -42.94
N ALA A 1095 -3.72 -64.49 -44.07
CA ALA A 1095 -5.06 -64.63 -44.71
C ALA A 1095 -6.31 -64.09 -43.94
N GLU A 1096 -7.40 -63.64 -44.59
CA GLU A 1096 -7.70 -63.50 -46.03
C GLU A 1096 -8.78 -62.43 -46.29
N TRP A 1097 -8.89 -62.03 -47.55
CA TRP A 1097 -9.80 -61.00 -48.08
C TRP A 1097 -11.24 -61.53 -48.30
N SER A 1098 -12.23 -60.66 -48.16
CA SER A 1098 -13.68 -60.90 -48.30
C SER A 1098 -14.11 -61.44 -49.68
N PRO A 1099 -15.39 -61.89 -49.81
CA PRO A 1099 -16.19 -61.27 -50.88
C PRO A 1099 -17.72 -61.13 -50.64
N ALA A 1100 -18.29 -60.03 -51.17
CA ALA A 1100 -19.63 -59.90 -51.82
C ALA A 1100 -20.91 -60.18 -50.98
N SER A 1101 -22.11 -59.64 -51.24
CA SER A 1101 -22.71 -58.61 -52.12
C SER A 1101 -24.19 -58.39 -51.65
N ASP A 1102 -25.09 -57.52 -52.16
CA ASP A 1102 -25.20 -56.75 -53.41
C ASP A 1102 -26.27 -55.62 -53.26
N SER A 1103 -26.46 -54.81 -54.31
CA SER A 1103 -27.68 -54.06 -54.70
C SER A 1103 -28.00 -52.66 -54.11
N GLN A 1104 -28.66 -51.85 -54.95
CA GLN A 1104 -28.82 -50.38 -54.88
C GLN A 1104 -30.29 -49.93 -54.77
N SER A 1105 -30.53 -48.74 -54.20
CA SER A 1105 -31.66 -47.84 -54.53
C SER A 1105 -31.35 -46.42 -53.98
N THR A 1106 -31.06 -45.39 -54.78
CA THR A 1106 -31.99 -44.40 -55.41
C THR A 1106 -32.94 -43.67 -54.43
N ALA A 1107 -33.23 -42.36 -54.53
CA ALA A 1107 -32.65 -41.22 -55.27
C ALA A 1107 -33.37 -39.91 -54.82
N ASP A 1108 -32.73 -38.75 -55.05
CA ASP A 1108 -33.29 -37.39 -55.26
C ASP A 1108 -34.55 -36.88 -54.49
N GLY A 1109 -34.42 -35.76 -53.78
CA GLY A 1109 -35.56 -34.84 -53.61
C GLY A 1109 -35.42 -33.74 -52.55
N PRO A 1110 -36.01 -32.54 -52.73
CA PRO A 1110 -35.40 -31.27 -52.34
C PRO A 1110 -36.02 -30.59 -51.09
N PRO A 1111 -35.40 -29.53 -50.53
CA PRO A 1111 -35.93 -28.83 -49.36
C PRO A 1111 -37.08 -27.85 -49.71
N PRO A 1112 -38.11 -27.73 -48.86
CA PRO A 1112 -39.03 -26.62 -48.86
C PRO A 1112 -38.51 -25.45 -48.00
N ASN A 1113 -38.70 -24.26 -48.54
CA ASN A 1113 -38.34 -22.94 -48.01
C ASN A 1113 -39.34 -22.45 -46.94
N ARG A 1114 -38.92 -21.47 -46.11
CA ARG A 1114 -39.66 -20.71 -45.08
C ARG A 1114 -39.89 -21.47 -43.75
N GLY A 1115 -39.75 -20.86 -42.58
CA GLY A 1115 -39.48 -19.46 -42.25
C GLY A 1115 -40.63 -18.84 -41.45
N ASP A 1116 -40.30 -18.36 -40.25
CA ASP A 1116 -40.93 -17.32 -39.42
C ASP A 1116 -39.86 -16.88 -38.40
#